data_AF-A0A9D5NW60-F1
#
_entry.id   AF-A0A9D5NW60-F1
#
_cell.length_a   1.000
_cell.length_b   1.000
_cell.length_c   1.000
_cell.angle_alpha   90.00
_cell.angle_beta   90.00
_cell.angle_gamma   90.00
#
_symmetry.space_group_name_H-M   'P 1'
#
loop_
_entity.id
_entity.type
_entity.pdbx_description
1 polymer ?
#
loop_
_entity_poly.entity_id
_entity_poly.type
_entity_poly.pdbx_seq_one_letter_code
_entity_poly.pdbx_strand_id
1 'polypeptide(L)'
;MNFCRSLLSGLFLAWASMVAAQPSTICHEDGTVTFQYKNDQAKEVLVDVQFAGRNPMKRNTATGMWEATLGPAAPDMYPYCFIVDGVSVMDPEDPQYFPNEGFKNSLLEIPAKGGKLAHDILDVPHGSLEYIHYFSKSLGATNQAVVYLPPKYKENTGKKYPVFYLISGTTDTEEVYYKVGRVNYILDNLLAEGKAEEMIVVLPYGNPYKLLPSMPDIAGVPQTMFGKDVFSLDLNDDLMPYIEHHYRTINDADHRAIGGFSRGGNQALHNGLSHLDKFSYLCSYSSFTSTEIPGVYDNAADTNGKIHLFWLGVGTDDFLYGTARDYMEFLDKHGITSVKEYTHDKFGHTWMNAKYFLSKTLPLLFNPKASAEAMKNAQPAKPATGKEAQFTPGVMARLFPKPIISPEYKYDSVIFRMKAPEAKEVLLAAEILPKPKAMERDSDGIWHTEIDEHLYEAFTYYYIVDGTPVADPQNMYLAPLKGFKPSICNNPANPFHYSNMADIAHGVVSYDLNTEKACYRPASGEAKFMIQLIPGKDDTMESWFKIGGADVMADKLIAAKKLPPFCIMTGDACCKGKDQQCCDKAGKQCCDKKYTIKADDYNSWPERRHALESLLDSLMLQAAVKGEISMNLPLFQTKYTADPSPLVVGDRLFLFTSHDASPEDIPDVNEKSSAGFFMYDWLLWSTTDMVNWTEHGAVASLKDIPWRSRENGAWAIQTVERNGKYYLYAPLHGHGIAVLEADSPYGPFKDPLGKPLVWDQSNWYDIDPSVYTDDDGQAYLYWGNPHTFYAKLNDDMTSLKSEVVKLPHIKHYQEGPWFYKRNGHYYCAFASTCCPEALGYAMSDSPTGPWEWKNYIMRPTLRDRGNHPGICDFKGHSYVFGQNYDLMHLDTFIHHERRSVSGTEITYNEDGTIQQVPYWLDQEPMKQLCWLNPYERVEAETMAWGYGLKSAKMGIENTGVVADMPTSTGKKNMYIFDINDGEFIKLRGVDFGEKGAKKFSITAASTGACKVTLRVDGQEGSVIGEAEISKTGSVEKYKTFSTKTSDVRGVHDLYLCFSNTNGDTRLDWWTFNN
;
A
#
# COMPACT_ATOMS: atom_id res chain seq x y z
N MET A 1 -35.39 -2.04 -8.13
CA MET A 1 -36.75 -2.36 -7.64
C MET A 1 -36.60 -3.12 -6.33
N ASN A 2 -37.36 -2.70 -5.33
CA ASN A 2 -37.27 -3.08 -3.90
C ASN A 2 -37.29 -4.60 -3.65
N PHE A 3 -36.29 -5.14 -2.93
CA PHE A 3 -36.45 -6.22 -1.94
C PHE A 3 -35.16 -6.33 -1.10
N CYS A 4 -35.29 -6.69 0.18
CA CYS A 4 -34.25 -6.75 1.24
C CYS A 4 -33.90 -5.45 2.00
N ARG A 5 -34.89 -4.92 2.71
CA ARG A 5 -34.72 -4.25 4.02
C ARG A 5 -35.47 -5.07 5.07
N SER A 6 -34.79 -5.98 5.79
CA SER A 6 -35.15 -6.41 7.15
C SER A 6 -34.14 -7.42 7.67
N LEU A 7 -33.84 -7.34 8.97
CA LEU A 7 -32.99 -8.22 9.81
C LEU A 7 -31.49 -7.87 9.89
N LEU A 8 -31.19 -6.73 10.53
CA LEU A 8 -30.14 -6.60 11.55
C LEU A 8 -30.31 -5.22 12.22
N SER A 9 -31.37 -5.11 13.02
CA SER A 9 -31.64 -3.98 13.91
C SER A 9 -31.90 -4.56 15.29
N GLY A 10 -30.86 -4.64 16.12
CA GLY A 10 -31.00 -5.23 17.44
C GLY A 10 -29.72 -5.28 18.25
N LEU A 11 -29.03 -4.14 18.42
CA LEU A 11 -28.19 -3.81 19.59
C LEU A 11 -27.53 -2.41 19.51
N PHE A 12 -28.25 -1.36 19.10
CA PHE A 12 -27.82 0.03 19.36
C PHE A 12 -29.05 0.94 19.37
N LEU A 13 -29.75 0.97 20.51
CA LEU A 13 -30.80 1.96 20.77
C LEU A 13 -30.65 2.41 22.22
N ALA A 14 -29.82 3.45 22.40
CA ALA A 14 -29.85 4.27 23.58
C ALA A 14 -29.52 5.72 23.17
N TRP A 15 -30.56 6.56 23.26
CA TRP A 15 -30.51 8.03 23.36
C TRP A 15 -30.21 8.86 22.10
N ALA A 16 -31.28 9.26 21.42
CA ALA A 16 -31.31 10.48 20.62
C ALA A 16 -32.38 11.42 21.20
N SER A 17 -32.01 12.19 22.22
CA SER A 17 -32.57 13.51 22.45
C SER A 17 -31.58 14.52 21.87
N MET A 18 -32.01 15.34 20.91
CA MET A 18 -31.23 16.48 20.41
C MET A 18 -30.93 17.44 21.56
N VAL A 19 -29.80 17.21 22.22
CA VAL A 19 -29.01 18.24 22.91
C VAL A 19 -27.86 18.49 21.95
N ALA A 20 -27.65 19.74 21.53
CA ALA A 20 -26.42 20.09 20.81
C ALA A 20 -25.24 19.51 21.60
N ALA A 21 -24.30 18.82 20.94
CA ALA A 21 -23.11 18.31 21.60
C ALA A 21 -22.49 19.45 22.41
N GLN A 22 -22.48 19.34 23.74
CA GLN A 22 -21.87 20.37 24.56
C GLN A 22 -20.36 20.25 24.37
N PRO A 23 -19.65 21.37 24.16
CA PRO A 23 -18.20 21.35 24.02
C PRO A 23 -17.59 20.79 25.30
N SER A 24 -16.59 19.91 25.17
CA SER A 24 -15.88 19.32 26.31
C SER A 24 -15.04 20.36 27.09
N THR A 25 -14.73 21.50 26.47
CA THR A 25 -14.08 22.64 27.11
C THR A 25 -14.86 23.93 26.90
N ILE A 26 -15.11 24.67 27.98
CA ILE A 26 -15.82 25.96 27.95
C ILE A 26 -14.89 27.05 28.51
N CYS A 27 -14.48 27.98 27.65
CA CYS A 27 -13.72 29.17 28.05
C CYS A 27 -14.67 30.28 28.52
N HIS A 28 -14.53 30.73 29.77
CA HIS A 28 -15.39 31.76 30.38
C HIS A 28 -14.82 33.17 30.19
N GLU A 29 -15.70 34.17 30.25
CA GLU A 29 -15.32 35.59 30.15
C GLU A 29 -14.39 36.07 31.27
N ASP A 30 -14.35 35.38 32.42
CA ASP A 30 -13.42 35.68 33.52
C ASP A 30 -12.03 35.07 33.31
N GLY A 31 -11.84 34.26 32.25
CA GLY A 31 -10.58 33.62 31.88
C GLY A 31 -10.39 32.24 32.52
N THR A 32 -11.36 31.75 33.29
CA THR A 32 -11.40 30.35 33.72
C THR A 32 -11.88 29.45 32.59
N VAL A 33 -11.53 28.17 32.66
CA VAL A 33 -11.92 27.15 31.69
C VAL A 33 -12.56 25.98 32.42
N THR A 34 -13.77 25.61 32.04
CA THR A 34 -14.41 24.39 32.50
C THR A 34 -14.09 23.25 31.54
N PHE A 35 -13.47 22.21 32.06
CA PHE A 35 -13.27 20.93 31.38
C PHE A 35 -14.38 19.98 31.79
N GLN A 36 -14.94 19.26 30.83
CA GLN A 36 -16.03 18.32 30.99
C GLN A 36 -15.68 17.01 30.30
N TYR A 37 -15.79 15.90 31.02
CA TYR A 37 -15.50 14.58 30.48
C TYR A 37 -16.61 13.59 30.88
N LYS A 38 -17.16 12.86 29.91
CA LYS A 38 -18.20 11.87 30.18
C LYS A 38 -17.61 10.48 30.32
N ASN A 39 -17.68 9.92 31.53
CA ASN A 39 -17.38 8.51 31.75
C ASN A 39 -18.14 8.01 32.99
N ASP A 40 -19.14 7.17 32.76
CA ASP A 40 -20.02 6.64 33.81
C ASP A 40 -19.37 5.49 34.60
N GLN A 41 -18.29 4.91 34.10
CA GLN A 41 -17.56 3.81 34.75
C GLN A 41 -16.34 4.29 35.53
N ALA A 42 -15.81 5.48 35.20
CA ALA A 42 -14.66 6.06 35.88
C ALA A 42 -14.92 6.24 37.37
N LYS A 43 -13.93 5.93 38.21
CA LYS A 43 -13.98 6.20 39.65
C LYS A 43 -13.30 7.51 40.01
N GLU A 44 -12.25 7.83 39.27
CA GLU A 44 -11.50 9.06 39.38
C GLU A 44 -11.21 9.59 37.97
N VAL A 45 -11.42 10.89 37.81
CA VAL A 45 -10.98 11.62 36.63
C VAL A 45 -10.22 12.84 37.08
N LEU A 46 -9.02 13.04 36.53
CA LEU A 46 -8.28 14.28 36.62
C LEU A 46 -8.21 14.92 35.24
N VAL A 47 -8.06 16.24 35.20
CA VAL A 47 -7.58 16.95 34.02
C VAL A 47 -6.12 17.34 34.26
N ASP A 48 -5.25 17.06 33.29
CA ASP A 48 -3.87 17.54 33.27
C ASP A 48 -3.76 18.58 32.15
N VAL A 49 -3.67 19.86 32.51
CA VAL A 49 -3.55 20.96 31.55
C VAL A 49 -2.33 21.80 31.86
N GLN A 50 -1.58 22.20 30.84
CA GLN A 50 -0.26 22.81 31.01
C GLN A 50 -0.19 24.01 31.98
N PHE A 51 -1.24 24.83 32.07
CA PHE A 51 -1.24 26.01 32.95
C PHE A 51 -1.60 25.71 34.43
N ALA A 52 -2.19 24.54 34.73
CA ALA A 52 -2.66 24.20 36.08
C ALA A 52 -2.15 22.84 36.59
N GLY A 53 -1.51 22.03 35.73
CA GLY A 53 -1.14 20.65 36.01
C GLY A 53 -2.36 19.76 36.28
N ARG A 54 -2.12 18.68 37.01
CA ARG A 54 -3.12 17.66 37.36
C ARG A 54 -4.06 18.16 38.44
N ASN A 55 -5.36 18.19 38.13
CA ASN A 55 -6.40 18.60 39.05
C ASN A 55 -7.56 17.58 39.03
N PRO A 56 -8.09 17.17 40.20
CA PRO A 56 -9.21 16.26 40.27
C PRO A 56 -10.48 16.92 39.72
N MET A 57 -11.26 16.15 38.97
CA MET A 57 -12.58 16.54 38.47
C MET A 57 -13.67 16.00 39.40
N LYS A 58 -14.81 16.69 39.45
CA LYS A 58 -15.96 16.27 40.26
C LYS A 58 -17.06 15.75 39.36
N ARG A 59 -17.61 14.58 39.67
CA ARG A 59 -18.76 14.03 38.95
C ARG A 59 -20.04 14.79 39.32
N ASN A 60 -20.64 15.43 38.33
CA ASN A 60 -21.95 16.06 38.42
C ASN A 60 -23.03 14.98 38.32
N THR A 61 -23.74 14.71 39.41
CA THR A 61 -24.74 13.63 39.47
C THR A 61 -25.98 13.87 38.63
N ALA A 62 -26.25 15.12 38.21
CA ALA A 62 -27.40 15.46 37.39
C ALA A 62 -27.12 15.23 35.89
N THR A 63 -25.90 15.48 35.44
CA THR A 63 -25.49 15.36 34.02
C THR A 63 -24.69 14.08 33.74
N GLY A 64 -24.09 13.47 34.76
CA GLY A 64 -23.15 12.35 34.64
C GLY A 64 -21.73 12.76 34.24
N MET A 65 -21.48 14.05 34.00
CA MET A 65 -20.19 14.58 33.56
C MET A 65 -19.21 14.74 34.72
N TRP A 66 -17.93 14.48 34.48
CA TRP A 66 -16.82 14.93 35.32
C TRP A 66 -16.47 16.35 34.94
N GLU A 67 -16.36 17.25 35.93
CA GLU A 67 -16.15 18.68 35.68
C GLU A 67 -15.04 19.26 36.56
N ALA A 68 -14.19 20.10 35.98
CA ALA A 68 -13.26 20.95 36.70
C ALA A 68 -13.20 22.33 36.05
N THR A 69 -13.33 23.39 36.85
CA THR A 69 -13.11 24.77 36.39
C THR A 69 -11.77 25.25 36.92
N LEU A 70 -10.84 25.55 36.02
CA LEU A 70 -9.46 25.92 36.33
C LEU A 70 -9.14 27.30 35.75
N GLY A 71 -8.12 27.97 36.29
CA GLY A 71 -7.69 29.30 35.86
C GLY A 71 -7.95 30.39 36.91
N PRO A 72 -7.95 31.68 36.52
CA PRO A 72 -7.89 32.15 35.13
C PRO A 72 -6.54 31.87 34.46
N ALA A 73 -6.57 31.55 33.17
CA ALA A 73 -5.39 31.36 32.34
C ALA A 73 -5.24 32.49 31.32
N ALA A 74 -4.00 32.79 30.91
CA ALA A 74 -3.76 33.76 29.86
C ALA A 74 -4.26 33.22 28.50
N PRO A 75 -4.81 34.07 27.62
CA PRO A 75 -5.15 33.67 26.25
C PRO A 75 -3.97 33.08 25.49
N ASP A 76 -4.07 31.81 25.12
CA ASP A 76 -3.12 31.05 24.30
C ASP A 76 -3.70 29.65 24.00
N MET A 77 -2.91 28.80 23.35
CA MET A 77 -3.19 27.39 23.13
C MET A 77 -2.40 26.51 24.10
N TYR A 78 -3.09 25.57 24.78
CA TYR A 78 -2.52 24.70 25.81
C TYR A 78 -2.80 23.23 25.52
N PRO A 79 -1.78 22.33 25.57
CA PRO A 79 -2.03 20.91 25.58
C PRO A 79 -2.72 20.49 26.88
N TYR A 80 -3.68 19.57 26.77
CA TYR A 80 -4.32 18.92 27.91
C TYR A 80 -4.68 17.48 27.61
N CYS A 81 -4.91 16.70 28.67
CA CYS A 81 -5.53 15.39 28.60
C CYS A 81 -6.37 15.14 29.86
N PHE A 82 -7.19 14.10 29.82
CA PHE A 82 -7.81 13.54 31.01
C PHE A 82 -6.95 12.39 31.55
N ILE A 83 -6.95 12.19 32.86
CA ILE A 83 -6.40 11.00 33.50
C ILE A 83 -7.58 10.27 34.12
N VAL A 84 -7.97 9.16 33.50
CA VAL A 84 -9.14 8.35 33.88
C VAL A 84 -8.62 7.09 34.55
N ASP A 85 -8.88 6.95 35.86
CA ASP A 85 -8.40 5.82 36.66
C ASP A 85 -6.89 5.50 36.45
N GLY A 86 -6.07 6.55 36.34
CA GLY A 86 -4.61 6.45 36.17
C GLY A 86 -4.10 6.40 34.72
N VAL A 87 -4.99 6.41 33.72
CA VAL A 87 -4.64 6.33 32.29
C VAL A 87 -4.82 7.70 31.62
N SER A 88 -3.81 8.15 30.88
CA SER A 88 -3.91 9.38 30.08
C SER A 88 -4.78 9.15 28.85
N VAL A 89 -5.82 9.96 28.68
CA VAL A 89 -6.80 9.89 27.59
C VAL A 89 -6.91 11.26 26.94
N MET A 90 -6.75 11.30 25.63
CA MET A 90 -7.06 12.48 24.82
C MET A 90 -8.55 12.81 24.94
N ASP A 91 -8.93 14.08 24.87
CA ASP A 91 -10.34 14.45 24.77
C ASP A 91 -10.94 13.90 23.46
N PRO A 92 -11.93 12.99 23.53
CA PRO A 92 -12.53 12.38 22.34
C PRO A 92 -13.37 13.38 21.52
N GLU A 93 -13.81 14.49 22.11
CA GLU A 93 -14.63 15.50 21.46
C GLU A 93 -13.79 16.63 20.84
N ASP A 94 -12.50 16.72 21.16
CA ASP A 94 -11.61 17.75 20.63
C ASP A 94 -11.06 17.31 19.25
N PRO A 95 -11.37 18.01 18.14
CA PRO A 95 -10.82 17.69 16.83
C PRO A 95 -9.32 17.96 16.72
N GLN A 96 -8.74 18.80 17.59
CA GLN A 96 -7.34 19.16 17.57
C GLN A 96 -6.52 18.25 18.49
N TYR A 97 -5.29 17.94 18.08
CA TYR A 97 -4.36 17.15 18.86
C TYR A 97 -2.93 17.65 18.67
N PHE A 98 -2.12 17.42 19.69
CA PHE A 98 -0.70 17.69 19.66
C PHE A 98 0.03 16.56 18.91
N PRO A 99 0.66 16.82 17.75
CA PRO A 99 1.44 15.79 17.05
C PRO A 99 2.71 15.45 17.85
N ASN A 100 2.73 14.31 18.53
CA ASN A 100 3.87 13.91 19.34
C ASN A 100 4.10 12.40 19.30
N GLU A 101 5.37 12.03 19.37
CA GLU A 101 5.82 10.64 19.34
C GLU A 101 5.63 9.92 20.67
N GLY A 102 5.55 10.64 21.80
CA GLY A 102 5.58 10.06 23.15
C GLY A 102 4.28 10.16 23.96
N PHE A 103 3.33 10.99 23.52
CA PHE A 103 2.03 11.19 24.18
C PHE A 103 0.97 11.67 23.17
N LYS A 104 -0.30 11.68 23.58
CA LYS A 104 -1.44 12.12 22.76
C LYS A 104 -2.34 13.07 23.56
N ASN A 105 -2.04 14.35 23.49
CA ASN A 105 -2.81 15.41 24.17
C ASN A 105 -3.72 16.13 23.18
N SER A 106 -4.87 16.58 23.67
CA SER A 106 -5.77 17.53 23.01
C SER A 106 -5.24 18.95 23.10
N LEU A 107 -5.81 19.88 22.33
CA LEU A 107 -5.37 21.28 22.28
C LEU A 107 -6.53 22.21 22.66
N LEU A 108 -6.41 22.81 23.84
CA LEU A 108 -7.32 23.85 24.30
C LEU A 108 -6.90 25.20 23.71
N GLU A 109 -7.83 25.91 23.06
CA GLU A 109 -7.65 27.30 22.65
C GLU A 109 -8.41 28.27 23.57
N ILE A 110 -7.68 29.19 24.22
CA ILE A 110 -8.26 30.26 25.02
C ILE A 110 -8.15 31.58 24.23
N PRO A 111 -9.27 32.16 23.77
CA PRO A 111 -9.25 33.37 22.94
C PRO A 111 -8.86 34.63 23.74
N ALA A 112 -8.33 35.64 23.05
CA ALA A 112 -8.02 36.94 23.66
C ALA A 112 -9.29 37.73 24.05
N LYS A 113 -9.26 38.36 25.23
CA LYS A 113 -10.32 39.29 25.68
C LYS A 113 -10.13 40.66 25.05
N GLY A 114 -10.55 40.79 23.79
CA GLY A 114 -10.37 42.02 23.00
C GLY A 114 -8.94 42.15 22.46
N GLY A 115 -8.82 42.44 21.17
CA GLY A 115 -7.55 42.37 20.44
C GLY A 115 -7.37 41.02 19.74
N LYS A 116 -6.14 40.74 19.28
CA LYS A 116 -5.78 39.52 18.55
C LYS A 116 -4.46 38.96 19.06
N LEU A 117 -4.36 37.64 19.17
CA LEU A 117 -3.09 36.94 19.36
C LEU A 117 -2.36 36.86 18.02
N ALA A 118 -1.04 36.71 18.07
CA ALA A 118 -0.22 36.59 16.86
C ALA A 118 -0.63 35.39 15.99
N HIS A 119 -1.16 34.33 16.62
CA HIS A 119 -1.51 33.07 15.99
C HIS A 119 -3.02 32.89 15.74
N ASP A 120 -3.82 33.93 15.96
CA ASP A 120 -5.25 33.89 15.63
C ASP A 120 -5.43 33.70 14.12
N ILE A 121 -6.46 32.94 13.75
CA ILE A 121 -6.89 32.82 12.36
C ILE A 121 -7.67 34.09 12.01
N LEU A 122 -7.04 34.98 11.23
CA LEU A 122 -7.64 36.22 10.78
C LEU A 122 -8.12 36.10 9.33
N ASP A 123 -9.08 36.94 8.94
CA ASP A 123 -9.51 37.09 7.55
C ASP A 123 -8.44 37.85 6.73
N VAL A 124 -7.37 37.13 6.38
CA VAL A 124 -6.23 37.61 5.59
C VAL A 124 -5.88 36.59 4.51
N PRO A 125 -5.14 36.97 3.44
CA PRO A 125 -4.66 35.99 2.48
C PRO A 125 -3.80 34.92 3.17
N HIS A 126 -4.17 33.65 2.98
CA HIS A 126 -3.47 32.51 3.57
C HIS A 126 -2.50 31.84 2.59
N GLY A 127 -1.36 31.41 3.12
CA GLY A 127 -0.45 30.51 2.43
C GLY A 127 -1.02 29.09 2.29
N SER A 128 -0.28 28.21 1.59
CA SER A 128 -0.65 26.81 1.41
C SER A 128 0.37 25.86 2.03
N LEU A 129 -0.09 24.70 2.51
CA LEU A 129 0.78 23.65 3.04
C LEU A 129 0.92 22.51 2.04
N GLU A 130 2.16 22.04 1.88
CA GLU A 130 2.51 20.88 1.08
C GLU A 130 3.25 19.86 1.95
N TYR A 131 2.79 18.62 1.92
CA TYR A 131 3.48 17.48 2.53
C TYR A 131 4.31 16.84 1.43
N ILE A 132 5.60 16.71 1.71
CA ILE A 132 6.58 16.16 0.77
C ILE A 132 7.26 14.94 1.37
N HIS A 133 7.56 14.01 0.47
CA HIS A 133 8.44 12.86 0.72
C HIS A 133 9.65 12.97 -0.19
N TYR A 134 10.81 12.58 0.31
CA TYR A 134 12.05 12.59 -0.46
C TYR A 134 12.95 11.44 -0.01
N PHE A 135 13.70 10.86 -0.94
CA PHE A 135 14.69 9.85 -0.61
C PHE A 135 15.96 10.53 -0.09
N SER A 136 16.29 10.27 1.17
CA SER A 136 17.52 10.77 1.80
C SER A 136 18.65 9.78 1.54
N LYS A 137 19.60 10.15 0.68
CA LYS A 137 20.76 9.30 0.37
C LYS A 137 21.68 9.15 1.56
N SER A 138 21.73 10.18 2.42
CA SER A 138 22.49 10.14 3.67
C SER A 138 21.94 9.12 4.66
N LEU A 139 20.63 8.89 4.66
CA LEU A 139 19.96 7.93 5.55
C LEU A 139 19.73 6.56 4.90
N GLY A 140 19.71 6.50 3.57
CA GLY A 140 19.29 5.31 2.82
C GLY A 140 17.79 5.01 2.99
N ALA A 141 16.98 6.04 3.27
CA ALA A 141 15.56 5.92 3.58
C ALA A 141 14.77 7.13 3.08
N THR A 142 13.47 6.94 2.82
CA THR A 142 12.54 8.03 2.52
C THR A 142 12.19 8.79 3.79
N ASN A 143 12.36 10.11 3.77
CA ASN A 143 12.04 11.03 4.86
C ASN A 143 10.91 12.00 4.42
N GLN A 144 10.37 12.77 5.37
CA GLN A 144 9.22 13.65 5.17
C GLN A 144 9.47 15.06 5.71
N ALA A 145 8.76 16.04 5.14
CA ALA A 145 8.71 17.41 5.63
C ALA A 145 7.39 18.10 5.26
N VAL A 146 7.05 19.16 5.98
CA VAL A 146 5.94 20.06 5.63
C VAL A 146 6.52 21.39 5.13
N VAL A 147 6.03 21.84 3.98
CA VAL A 147 6.44 23.11 3.36
C VAL A 147 5.27 24.07 3.37
N TYR A 148 5.46 25.23 3.99
CA TYR A 148 4.56 26.37 3.87
C TYR A 148 5.00 27.26 2.71
N LEU A 149 4.04 27.61 1.86
CA LEU A 149 4.22 28.54 0.75
C LEU A 149 3.43 29.82 1.03
N PRO A 150 4.04 31.02 0.85
CA PRO A 150 3.39 32.28 1.20
C PRO A 150 2.17 32.55 0.29
N PRO A 151 1.25 33.44 0.71
CA PRO A 151 0.11 33.84 -0.10
C PRO A 151 0.56 34.25 -1.51
N LYS A 152 -0.26 33.92 -2.52
CA LYS A 152 0.01 34.20 -3.95
C LYS A 152 1.26 33.54 -4.53
N TYR A 153 1.94 32.63 -3.82
CA TYR A 153 3.06 31.86 -4.39
C TYR A 153 2.70 31.29 -5.77
N LYS A 154 1.55 30.63 -5.89
CA LYS A 154 1.07 30.01 -7.14
C LYS A 154 0.77 31.03 -8.27
N GLU A 155 0.34 32.24 -7.92
CA GLU A 155 0.03 33.31 -8.87
C GLU A 155 1.31 33.99 -9.40
N ASN A 156 2.32 34.12 -8.54
CA ASN A 156 3.58 34.80 -8.83
C ASN A 156 4.65 33.83 -9.36
N THR A 157 4.42 33.30 -10.56
CA THR A 157 5.28 32.24 -11.15
C THR A 157 6.74 32.65 -11.41
N GLY A 158 7.02 33.95 -11.54
CA GLY A 158 8.38 34.49 -11.74
C GLY A 158 9.12 34.86 -10.45
N LYS A 159 8.46 34.89 -9.28
CA LYS A 159 9.09 35.28 -8.02
C LYS A 159 9.80 34.09 -7.37
N LYS A 160 11.02 34.35 -6.88
CA LYS A 160 11.79 33.47 -6.00
C LYS A 160 11.73 33.98 -4.56
N TYR A 161 11.82 33.08 -3.60
CA TYR A 161 11.61 33.37 -2.19
C TYR A 161 12.81 32.94 -1.34
N PRO A 162 13.14 33.68 -0.27
CA PRO A 162 14.04 33.18 0.75
C PRO A 162 13.40 32.00 1.51
N VAL A 163 14.23 31.20 2.18
CA VAL A 163 13.80 29.94 2.83
C VAL A 163 14.19 29.93 4.31
N PHE A 164 13.21 29.62 5.16
CA PHE A 164 13.41 29.41 6.59
C PHE A 164 13.21 27.95 6.97
N TYR A 165 14.29 27.27 7.37
CA TYR A 165 14.26 25.90 7.90
C TYR A 165 14.00 25.93 9.41
N LEU A 166 12.88 25.37 9.85
CA LEU A 166 12.37 25.52 11.21
C LEU A 166 12.15 24.16 11.89
N ILE A 167 13.04 23.82 12.82
CA ILE A 167 13.23 22.46 13.34
C ILE A 167 12.57 22.28 14.71
N SER A 168 11.71 21.27 14.86
CA SER A 168 10.92 21.00 16.07
C SER A 168 11.71 20.31 17.20
N GLY A 169 11.08 20.14 18.37
CA GLY A 169 11.71 19.60 19.57
C GLY A 169 11.93 18.09 19.57
N THR A 170 12.33 17.54 20.72
CA THR A 170 12.82 16.14 20.82
C THR A 170 11.81 15.07 20.43
N THR A 171 10.54 15.25 20.80
CA THR A 171 9.46 14.27 20.57
C THR A 171 8.40 14.76 19.59
N ASP A 172 8.63 15.93 18.99
CA ASP A 172 7.72 16.58 18.06
C ASP A 172 7.87 16.00 16.65
N THR A 173 6.80 16.05 15.85
CA THR A 173 6.84 15.75 14.42
C THR A 173 7.06 17.03 13.58
N GLU A 174 7.20 16.87 12.27
CA GLU A 174 7.24 17.97 11.30
C GLU A 174 5.99 18.86 11.31
N GLU A 175 4.86 18.34 11.79
CA GLU A 175 3.59 19.07 11.81
C GLU A 175 3.45 20.05 12.98
N VAL A 176 4.28 19.93 14.03
CA VAL A 176 4.01 20.64 15.30
C VAL A 176 4.11 22.15 15.15
N TYR A 177 5.06 22.66 14.36
CA TYR A 177 5.16 24.10 14.09
C TYR A 177 3.96 24.67 13.35
N TYR A 178 3.26 23.82 12.59
CA TYR A 178 2.01 24.16 11.94
C TYR A 178 0.82 24.02 12.90
N LYS A 179 0.60 22.84 13.47
CA LYS A 179 -0.60 22.53 14.27
C LYS A 179 -0.63 23.21 15.64
N VAL A 180 0.53 23.32 16.31
CA VAL A 180 0.66 23.90 17.66
C VAL A 180 1.36 25.25 17.61
N GLY A 181 2.45 25.34 16.85
CA GLY A 181 3.22 26.58 16.67
C GLY A 181 2.52 27.63 15.80
N ARG A 182 1.51 27.24 15.02
CA ARG A 182 0.72 28.12 14.15
C ARG A 182 1.56 29.07 13.28
N VAL A 183 2.74 28.60 12.83
CA VAL A 183 3.70 29.44 12.09
C VAL A 183 3.10 30.02 10.81
N ASN A 184 2.23 29.25 10.15
CA ASN A 184 1.49 29.67 8.97
C ASN A 184 0.62 30.91 9.26
N TYR A 185 -0.18 30.89 10.33
CA TYR A 185 -1.06 32.01 10.67
C TYR A 185 -0.28 33.21 11.21
N ILE A 186 0.76 32.99 12.03
CA ILE A 186 1.62 34.09 12.49
C ILE A 186 2.25 34.80 11.30
N LEU A 187 2.77 34.05 10.32
CA LEU A 187 3.39 34.63 9.14
C LEU A 187 2.34 35.31 8.22
N ASP A 188 1.21 34.67 7.93
CA ASP A 188 0.12 35.27 7.15
C ASP A 188 -0.33 36.62 7.75
N ASN A 189 -0.52 36.67 9.07
CA ASN A 189 -0.91 37.87 9.78
C ASN A 189 0.15 38.98 9.67
N LEU A 190 1.43 38.64 9.82
CA LEU A 190 2.52 39.60 9.68
C LEU A 190 2.71 40.08 8.24
N LEU A 191 2.49 39.21 7.25
CA LEU A 191 2.51 39.57 5.83
C LEU A 191 1.38 40.54 5.48
N ALA A 192 0.17 40.27 5.98
CA ALA A 192 -0.98 41.16 5.81
C ALA A 192 -0.77 42.54 6.47
N GLU A 193 0.00 42.59 7.55
CA GLU A 193 0.40 43.83 8.22
C GLU A 193 1.62 44.53 7.57
N GLY A 194 2.26 43.92 6.57
CA GLY A 194 3.48 44.43 5.94
C GLY A 194 4.70 44.43 6.87
N LYS A 195 4.72 43.54 7.88
CA LYS A 195 5.77 43.46 8.91
C LYS A 195 6.80 42.36 8.68
N ALA A 196 6.51 41.40 7.82
CA ALA A 196 7.43 40.31 7.46
C ALA A 196 7.63 40.27 5.95
N GLU A 197 8.75 39.68 5.52
CA GLU A 197 9.01 39.40 4.10
C GLU A 197 8.34 38.08 3.69
N GLU A 198 7.89 37.98 2.43
CA GLU A 198 7.37 36.73 1.89
C GLU A 198 8.50 35.68 1.83
N MET A 199 8.29 34.52 2.47
CA MET A 199 9.29 33.45 2.56
C MET A 199 8.63 32.07 2.50
N ILE A 200 9.40 31.07 2.09
CA ILE A 200 9.04 29.66 2.23
C ILE A 200 9.51 29.20 3.62
N VAL A 201 8.67 28.45 4.34
CA VAL A 201 9.05 27.84 5.61
C VAL A 201 9.05 26.32 5.45
N VAL A 202 10.19 25.70 5.72
CA VAL A 202 10.37 24.24 5.65
C VAL A 202 10.42 23.68 7.07
N LEU A 203 9.53 22.75 7.36
CA LEU A 203 9.39 22.06 8.64
C LEU A 203 9.90 20.63 8.48
N PRO A 204 11.19 20.36 8.72
CA PRO A 204 11.74 19.01 8.62
C PRO A 204 11.29 18.13 9.80
N TYR A 205 11.23 16.82 9.58
CA TYR A 205 11.17 15.85 10.66
C TYR A 205 12.52 15.80 11.40
N GLY A 206 12.55 16.26 12.65
CA GLY A 206 13.79 16.42 13.44
C GLY A 206 14.38 15.14 14.04
N ASN A 207 13.77 13.97 13.78
CA ASN A 207 14.07 12.67 14.37
C ASN A 207 14.47 11.58 13.33
N PRO A 208 15.31 11.85 12.32
CA PRO A 208 15.53 10.93 11.20
C PRO A 208 16.09 9.55 11.59
N TYR A 209 16.72 9.42 12.77
CA TYR A 209 17.19 8.12 13.28
C TYR A 209 16.07 7.09 13.48
N LYS A 210 14.83 7.53 13.70
CA LYS A 210 13.66 6.65 13.83
C LYS A 210 13.26 5.98 12.51
N LEU A 211 13.78 6.47 11.39
CA LEU A 211 13.55 5.91 10.06
C LEU A 211 14.57 4.83 9.70
N LEU A 212 15.61 4.62 10.53
CA LEU A 212 16.66 3.65 10.26
C LEU A 212 16.22 2.23 10.70
N PRO A 213 16.37 1.21 9.84
CA PRO A 213 15.86 -0.15 10.08
C PRO A 213 16.58 -0.91 11.21
N SER A 214 17.75 -0.44 11.65
CA SER A 214 18.41 -0.94 12.86
C SER A 214 19.06 0.23 13.58
N MET A 215 18.64 0.46 14.83
CA MET A 215 19.31 1.39 15.73
C MET A 215 20.57 0.71 16.25
N PRO A 216 21.77 1.26 16.05
CA PRO A 216 22.90 0.90 16.90
C PRO A 216 22.51 1.23 18.34
N ASP A 217 22.93 0.42 19.31
CA ASP A 217 22.59 0.59 20.73
C ASP A 217 23.07 1.96 21.24
N ILE A 218 22.19 2.97 21.24
CA ILE A 218 22.50 4.38 21.54
C ILE A 218 21.83 4.88 22.83
N ALA A 219 21.55 3.98 23.77
CA ALA A 219 21.05 4.35 25.09
C ALA A 219 22.00 5.36 25.78
N GLY A 220 21.61 6.63 25.81
CA GLY A 220 22.29 7.68 26.59
C GLY A 220 23.50 8.36 25.93
N VAL A 221 23.67 8.23 24.60
CA VAL A 221 24.82 8.79 23.88
C VAL A 221 24.43 10.07 23.10
N PRO A 222 25.18 11.19 23.16
CA PRO A 222 24.96 12.35 22.30
C PRO A 222 25.01 11.95 20.82
N GLN A 223 24.10 12.46 19.99
CA GLN A 223 23.97 12.11 18.56
C GLN A 223 25.24 12.31 17.73
N THR A 224 26.26 12.99 18.27
CA THR A 224 27.57 13.20 17.67
C THR A 224 28.49 11.97 17.69
N MET A 225 28.09 10.83 18.28
CA MET A 225 29.01 9.69 18.49
C MET A 225 29.07 8.64 17.35
N PHE A 226 28.47 8.90 16.18
CA PHE A 226 28.81 8.17 14.93
C PHE A 226 29.93 8.85 14.13
N GLY A 227 30.54 9.91 14.67
CA GLY A 227 31.49 10.74 13.95
C GLY A 227 30.84 11.71 12.95
N LYS A 228 29.50 11.73 12.81
CA LYS A 228 28.72 12.73 12.04
C LYS A 228 27.29 12.87 12.61
N ASP A 229 26.74 14.08 12.53
CA ASP A 229 25.34 14.41 12.85
C ASP A 229 24.43 14.00 11.67
N VAL A 230 23.63 12.95 11.86
CA VAL A 230 22.76 12.38 10.81
C VAL A 230 21.65 13.33 10.36
N PHE A 231 21.15 14.20 11.25
CA PHE A 231 20.17 15.21 10.87
C PHE A 231 20.84 16.30 10.03
N SER A 232 22.04 16.72 10.41
CA SER A 232 22.81 17.68 9.59
C SER A 232 23.07 17.15 8.19
N LEU A 233 23.40 15.86 8.02
CA LEU A 233 23.61 15.27 6.70
C LEU A 233 22.32 15.30 5.87
N ASP A 234 21.23 14.78 6.43
CA ASP A 234 19.92 14.79 5.78
C ASP A 234 19.46 16.21 5.38
N LEU A 235 19.55 17.17 6.30
CA LEU A 235 19.15 18.55 6.05
C LEU A 235 19.99 19.19 4.93
N ASN A 236 21.31 19.08 5.01
CA ASN A 236 22.23 19.83 4.15
C ASN A 236 22.46 19.20 2.78
N ASP A 237 22.47 17.87 2.72
CA ASP A 237 22.89 17.12 1.53
C ASP A 237 21.70 16.51 0.78
N ASP A 238 20.53 16.37 1.41
CA ASP A 238 19.34 15.79 0.80
C ASP A 238 18.13 16.76 0.78
N LEU A 239 17.62 17.19 1.94
CA LEU A 239 16.40 18.02 2.01
C LEU A 239 16.59 19.41 1.41
N MET A 240 17.67 20.13 1.75
CA MET A 240 17.91 21.47 1.21
C MET A 240 18.03 21.44 -0.33
N PRO A 241 18.85 20.55 -0.94
CA PRO A 241 18.85 20.36 -2.40
C PRO A 241 17.48 20.01 -2.99
N TYR A 242 16.69 19.15 -2.32
CA TYR A 242 15.32 18.85 -2.74
C TYR A 242 14.47 20.12 -2.78
N ILE A 243 14.48 20.92 -1.71
CA ILE A 243 13.72 22.18 -1.66
C ILE A 243 14.15 23.12 -2.78
N GLU A 244 15.45 23.23 -3.03
CA GLU A 244 15.99 24.10 -4.09
C GLU A 244 15.64 23.67 -5.50
N HIS A 245 15.46 22.37 -5.73
CA HIS A 245 15.08 21.84 -7.03
C HIS A 245 13.57 21.92 -7.29
N HIS A 246 12.76 21.73 -6.24
CA HIS A 246 11.30 21.59 -6.36
C HIS A 246 10.54 22.89 -6.11
N TYR A 247 11.16 23.89 -5.47
CA TYR A 247 10.54 25.17 -5.11
C TYR A 247 11.27 26.37 -5.71
N ARG A 248 10.58 27.52 -5.79
CA ARG A 248 11.17 28.79 -6.29
C ARG A 248 11.95 29.48 -5.19
N THR A 249 13.17 29.04 -4.95
CA THR A 249 14.01 29.53 -3.86
C THR A 249 15.16 30.43 -4.35
N ILE A 250 15.66 31.27 -3.45
CA ILE A 250 16.93 32.01 -3.59
C ILE A 250 17.98 31.25 -2.77
N ASN A 251 19.05 30.79 -3.43
CA ASN A 251 19.91 29.70 -2.93
C ASN A 251 21.29 30.22 -2.48
N ASP A 252 21.30 31.24 -1.62
CA ASP A 252 22.52 31.78 -1.01
C ASP A 252 22.32 31.99 0.49
N ALA A 253 23.40 32.26 1.22
CA ALA A 253 23.37 32.42 2.67
C ALA A 253 22.46 33.59 3.12
N ASP A 254 22.45 34.67 2.35
CA ASP A 254 21.69 35.90 2.64
C ASP A 254 20.17 35.70 2.50
N HIS A 255 19.74 34.61 1.89
CA HIS A 255 18.33 34.25 1.73
C HIS A 255 17.96 32.91 2.36
N ARG A 256 18.83 32.36 3.23
CA ARG A 256 18.52 31.18 4.03
C ARG A 256 18.60 31.49 5.52
N ALA A 257 17.55 31.08 6.23
CA ALA A 257 17.45 31.11 7.68
C ALA A 257 17.32 29.70 8.22
N ILE A 258 17.85 29.48 9.42
CA ILE A 258 17.65 28.25 10.19
C ILE A 258 17.29 28.58 11.64
N GLY A 259 16.31 27.87 12.18
CA GLY A 259 15.93 28.02 13.56
C GLY A 259 15.21 26.82 14.11
N GLY A 260 14.97 26.81 15.41
CA GLY A 260 14.26 25.68 16.03
C GLY A 260 14.05 25.81 17.52
N PHE A 261 13.25 24.89 18.05
CA PHE A 261 12.86 24.83 19.46
C PHE A 261 13.53 23.66 20.18
N SER A 262 14.03 23.90 21.40
CA SER A 262 14.63 22.86 22.23
C SER A 262 15.77 22.13 21.52
N ARG A 263 15.72 20.80 21.37
CA ARG A 263 16.67 20.05 20.54
C ARG A 263 16.74 20.58 19.09
N GLY A 264 15.62 20.95 18.49
CA GLY A 264 15.61 21.59 17.17
C GLY A 264 16.36 22.92 17.15
N GLY A 265 16.34 23.68 18.26
CA GLY A 265 17.15 24.89 18.42
C GLY A 265 18.65 24.59 18.52
N ASN A 266 19.02 23.48 19.17
CA ASN A 266 20.40 23.01 19.23
C ASN A 266 20.88 22.57 17.83
N GLN A 267 20.07 21.77 17.14
CA GLN A 267 20.31 21.31 15.76
C GLN A 267 20.44 22.50 14.80
N ALA A 268 19.54 23.48 14.90
CA ALA A 268 19.56 24.71 14.10
C ALA A 268 20.84 25.51 14.31
N LEU A 269 21.20 25.77 15.57
CA LEU A 269 22.42 26.52 15.90
C LEU A 269 23.68 25.79 15.44
N HIS A 270 23.77 24.49 15.68
CA HIS A 270 24.92 23.70 15.26
C HIS A 270 25.09 23.73 13.73
N ASN A 271 23.99 23.50 12.99
CA ASN A 271 23.98 23.53 11.53
C ASN A 271 24.34 24.91 10.99
N GLY A 272 23.68 25.95 11.50
CA GLY A 272 23.88 27.32 11.04
C GLY A 272 25.30 27.81 11.27
N LEU A 273 25.86 27.61 12.47
CA LEU A 273 27.21 28.05 12.79
C LEU A 273 28.29 27.22 12.07
N SER A 274 28.04 25.94 11.82
CA SER A 274 28.98 25.08 11.08
C SER A 274 28.94 25.31 9.57
N HIS A 275 27.93 26.01 9.06
CA HIS A 275 27.71 26.26 7.63
C HIS A 275 27.30 27.72 7.37
N LEU A 276 28.12 28.68 7.82
CA LEU A 276 27.90 30.11 7.57
C LEU A 276 28.01 30.52 6.09
N ASP A 277 28.48 29.62 5.22
CA ASP A 277 28.38 29.73 3.76
C ASP A 277 26.98 29.42 3.23
N LYS A 278 26.14 28.77 4.03
CA LYS A 278 24.76 28.38 3.67
C LYS A 278 23.70 29.21 4.39
N PHE A 279 23.97 29.77 5.57
CA PHE A 279 22.99 30.48 6.39
C PHE A 279 23.54 31.79 6.97
N SER A 280 22.77 32.88 6.83
CA SER A 280 23.07 34.18 7.45
C SER A 280 22.07 34.59 8.54
N TYR A 281 20.98 33.84 8.75
CA TYR A 281 19.98 34.11 9.78
C TYR A 281 19.79 32.90 10.70
N LEU A 282 20.18 33.04 11.97
CA LEU A 282 20.21 31.97 12.96
C LEU A 282 19.27 32.30 14.12
N CYS A 283 18.30 31.42 14.41
CA CYS A 283 17.33 31.60 15.48
C CYS A 283 17.30 30.40 16.44
N SER A 284 17.40 30.64 17.75
CA SER A 284 17.26 29.59 18.77
C SER A 284 16.12 29.91 19.72
N TYR A 285 15.22 28.93 19.89
CA TYR A 285 14.08 29.01 20.79
C TYR A 285 14.27 28.01 21.94
N SER A 286 14.52 28.51 23.14
CA SER A 286 14.77 27.72 24.35
C SER A 286 15.86 26.66 24.16
N SER A 287 17.06 27.06 23.72
CA SER A 287 18.16 26.12 23.49
C SER A 287 19.55 26.76 23.54
N PHE A 288 20.56 25.93 23.38
CA PHE A 288 21.98 26.27 23.30
C PHE A 288 22.70 25.29 22.36
N THR A 289 23.96 25.54 22.01
CA THR A 289 24.79 24.59 21.25
C THR A 289 26.22 24.49 21.78
N SER A 290 27.05 23.70 21.11
CA SER A 290 28.46 23.50 21.46
C SER A 290 29.23 24.82 21.44
N THR A 291 30.06 25.02 22.46
CA THR A 291 31.08 26.09 22.51
C THR A 291 32.36 25.72 21.74
N GLU A 292 32.37 24.57 21.08
CA GLU A 292 33.50 24.03 20.32
C GLU A 292 33.07 23.79 18.86
N ILE A 293 32.74 24.87 18.13
CA ILE A 293 32.46 24.81 16.69
C ILE A 293 33.68 25.39 15.94
N PRO A 294 34.42 24.56 15.17
CA PRO A 294 35.66 24.98 14.53
C PRO A 294 35.49 26.24 13.67
N GLY A 295 36.38 27.22 13.86
CA GLY A 295 36.43 28.43 13.03
C GLY A 295 35.37 29.50 13.35
N VAL A 296 34.43 29.25 14.27
CA VAL A 296 33.34 30.18 14.59
C VAL A 296 33.72 31.16 15.70
N TYR A 297 34.24 30.65 16.83
CA TYR A 297 34.45 31.46 18.03
C TYR A 297 35.84 32.11 18.09
N ASP A 298 36.80 31.62 17.31
CA ASP A 298 38.18 32.13 17.28
C ASP A 298 38.33 33.41 16.44
N ASN A 299 37.36 33.74 15.58
CA ASN A 299 37.38 34.92 14.71
C ASN A 299 36.02 35.62 14.68
N ALA A 300 35.74 36.38 15.74
CA ALA A 300 34.44 37.03 15.89
C ALA A 300 34.12 38.07 14.81
N ALA A 301 35.13 38.74 14.24
CA ALA A 301 34.91 39.71 13.17
C ALA A 301 34.39 39.04 11.89
N ASP A 302 34.97 37.89 11.51
CA ASP A 302 34.52 37.11 10.36
C ASP A 302 33.13 36.49 10.61
N THR A 303 32.91 35.90 11.79
CA THR A 303 31.61 35.32 12.15
C THR A 303 30.50 36.36 12.17
N ASN A 304 30.70 37.51 12.83
CA ASN A 304 29.73 38.59 12.83
C ASN A 304 29.51 39.18 11.43
N GLY A 305 30.52 39.17 10.56
CA GLY A 305 30.42 39.65 9.18
C GLY A 305 29.59 38.77 8.26
N LYS A 306 29.39 37.49 8.62
CA LYS A 306 28.61 36.51 7.85
C LYS A 306 27.17 36.35 8.34
N ILE A 307 26.84 36.88 9.51
CA ILE A 307 25.52 36.70 10.13
C ILE A 307 24.74 38.02 10.09
N HIS A 308 23.59 38.02 9.40
CA HIS A 308 22.64 39.14 9.40
C HIS A 308 21.80 39.17 10.67
N LEU A 309 21.46 38.01 11.22
CA LEU A 309 20.72 37.88 12.47
C LEU A 309 21.20 36.67 13.26
N PHE A 310 21.63 36.88 14.50
CA PHE A 310 21.82 35.83 15.49
C PHE A 310 20.88 36.07 16.66
N TRP A 311 19.77 35.33 16.74
CA TRP A 311 18.71 35.55 17.71
C TRP A 311 18.56 34.37 18.67
N LEU A 312 18.56 34.63 19.97
CA LEU A 312 18.50 33.62 21.03
C LEU A 312 17.41 34.00 22.04
N GLY A 313 16.41 33.13 22.21
CA GLY A 313 15.32 33.32 23.16
C GLY A 313 15.23 32.19 24.17
N VAL A 314 14.97 32.50 25.44
CA VAL A 314 14.73 31.48 26.47
C VAL A 314 13.85 32.05 27.60
N GLY A 315 12.91 31.23 28.09
CA GLY A 315 12.14 31.60 29.28
C GLY A 315 13.00 31.52 30.54
N THR A 316 12.82 32.44 31.48
CA THR A 316 13.58 32.41 32.75
C THR A 316 13.19 31.26 33.68
N ASP A 317 11.98 30.72 33.52
CA ASP A 317 11.50 29.52 34.20
C ASP A 317 11.76 28.22 33.40
N ASP A 318 12.45 28.33 32.26
CA ASP A 318 12.82 27.17 31.43
C ASP A 318 13.94 26.38 32.12
N PHE A 319 13.87 25.05 32.12
CA PHE A 319 14.92 24.21 32.68
C PHE A 319 16.25 24.30 31.88
N LEU A 320 16.21 24.84 30.65
CA LEU A 320 17.38 25.18 29.84
C LEU A 320 17.92 26.59 30.08
N TYR A 321 17.25 27.42 30.89
CA TYR A 321 17.61 28.83 31.07
C TYR A 321 19.07 29.03 31.46
N GLY A 322 19.56 28.27 32.45
CA GLY A 322 20.94 28.37 32.93
C GLY A 322 21.95 28.14 31.81
N THR A 323 21.81 27.03 31.09
CA THR A 323 22.73 26.66 30.01
C THR A 323 22.62 27.57 28.79
N ALA A 324 21.40 28.00 28.43
CA ALA A 324 21.19 28.95 27.34
C ALA A 324 21.80 30.31 27.66
N ARG A 325 21.63 30.82 28.88
CA ARG A 325 22.29 32.04 29.35
C ARG A 325 23.81 31.88 29.34
N ASP A 326 24.35 30.77 29.83
CA ASP A 326 25.80 30.52 29.83
C ASP A 326 26.39 30.56 28.42
N TYR A 327 25.68 29.97 27.46
CA TYR A 327 26.04 30.04 26.06
C TYR A 327 25.98 31.48 25.52
N MET A 328 24.94 32.25 25.86
CA MET A 328 24.84 33.68 25.50
C MET A 328 26.00 34.50 26.09
N GLU A 329 26.37 34.25 27.34
CA GLU A 329 27.50 34.91 28.00
C GLU A 329 28.84 34.50 27.38
N PHE A 330 28.97 33.23 26.98
CA PHE A 330 30.12 32.74 26.23
C PHE A 330 30.29 33.50 24.91
N LEU A 331 29.20 33.71 24.15
CA LEU A 331 29.22 34.49 22.91
C LEU A 331 29.69 35.93 23.15
N ASP A 332 29.15 36.59 24.19
CA ASP A 332 29.54 37.95 24.56
C ASP A 332 31.04 38.05 24.90
N LYS A 333 31.58 37.06 25.64
CA LYS A 333 33.02 36.99 25.99
C LYS A 333 33.92 36.82 24.78
N HIS A 334 33.43 36.17 23.72
CA HIS A 334 34.17 36.00 22.47
C HIS A 334 33.89 37.11 21.45
N GLY A 335 33.07 38.12 21.79
CA GLY A 335 32.75 39.23 20.90
C GLY A 335 31.79 38.85 19.76
N ILE A 336 31.07 37.74 19.88
CA ILE A 336 30.03 37.33 18.93
C ILE A 336 28.73 38.05 19.28
N THR A 337 28.20 38.82 18.34
CA THR A 337 26.99 39.62 18.56
C THR A 337 25.75 38.74 18.41
N SER A 338 24.84 38.80 19.38
CA SER A 338 23.55 38.10 19.30
C SER A 338 22.44 38.87 20.04
N VAL A 339 21.26 38.89 19.45
CA VAL A 339 20.02 39.39 20.05
C VAL A 339 19.52 38.37 21.07
N LYS A 340 19.20 38.83 22.29
CA LYS A 340 18.81 37.98 23.41
C LYS A 340 17.44 38.38 23.91
N GLU A 341 16.51 37.43 23.96
CA GLU A 341 15.14 37.63 24.43
C GLU A 341 14.85 36.72 25.63
N TYR A 342 14.24 37.28 26.67
CA TYR A 342 13.89 36.54 27.89
C TYR A 342 12.42 36.75 28.24
N THR A 343 11.70 35.67 28.51
CA THR A 343 10.31 35.73 29.01
C THR A 343 10.23 35.39 30.49
N HIS A 344 9.26 35.98 31.20
CA HIS A 344 9.16 35.92 32.67
C HIS A 344 7.82 35.34 33.18
N ASP A 345 6.97 34.85 32.27
CA ASP A 345 5.56 34.55 32.55
C ASP A 345 4.89 33.61 31.52
N LYS A 346 5.68 32.90 30.71
CA LYS A 346 5.18 32.03 29.62
C LYS A 346 5.43 30.53 29.86
N PHE A 347 5.41 30.12 31.13
CA PHE A 347 5.48 28.73 31.59
C PHE A 347 6.78 27.97 31.23
N GLY A 348 7.90 28.65 30.98
CA GLY A 348 9.20 28.00 30.76
C GLY A 348 9.30 27.31 29.40
N HIS A 349 9.51 26.00 29.37
CA HIS A 349 9.82 25.24 28.14
C HIS A 349 8.56 24.83 27.35
N THR A 350 7.87 25.80 26.76
CA THR A 350 6.53 25.61 26.16
C THR A 350 6.41 26.15 24.74
N TRP A 351 5.39 25.66 24.02
CA TRP A 351 5.03 26.16 22.70
C TRP A 351 4.49 27.59 22.73
N MET A 352 4.00 28.12 23.85
CA MET A 352 3.67 29.54 24.00
C MET A 352 4.90 30.42 23.87
N ASN A 353 6.03 29.99 24.45
CA ASN A 353 7.32 30.64 24.25
C ASN A 353 7.80 30.51 22.80
N ALA A 354 7.69 29.32 22.19
CA ALA A 354 8.04 29.15 20.78
C ALA A 354 7.23 30.08 19.85
N LYS A 355 5.90 30.17 20.03
CA LYS A 355 5.02 31.10 19.29
C LYS A 355 5.40 32.57 19.50
N TYR A 356 5.68 32.94 20.75
CA TYR A 356 6.13 34.29 21.07
C TYR A 356 7.45 34.61 20.36
N PHE A 357 8.44 33.72 20.43
CA PHE A 357 9.73 33.91 19.77
C PHE A 357 9.59 34.00 18.25
N LEU A 358 8.75 33.15 17.64
CA LEU A 358 8.41 33.26 16.21
C LEU A 358 7.85 34.64 15.86
N SER A 359 6.93 35.17 16.67
CA SER A 359 6.35 36.51 16.46
C SER A 359 7.39 37.64 16.54
N LYS A 360 8.54 37.40 17.20
CA LYS A 360 9.65 38.35 17.29
C LYS A 360 10.67 38.17 16.17
N THR A 361 10.91 36.95 15.72
CA THR A 361 11.94 36.68 14.71
C THR A 361 11.43 36.82 13.28
N LEU A 362 10.20 36.41 12.97
CA LEU A 362 9.66 36.47 11.61
C LEU A 362 9.73 37.88 10.98
N PRO A 363 9.48 38.99 11.71
CA PRO A 363 9.68 40.34 11.18
C PRO A 363 11.13 40.73 10.86
N LEU A 364 12.11 40.01 11.42
CA LEU A 364 13.54 40.28 11.27
C LEU A 364 14.17 39.46 10.15
N LEU A 365 13.63 38.27 9.87
CA LEU A 365 14.14 37.37 8.83
C LEU A 365 14.03 38.04 7.45
N PHE A 366 15.14 38.03 6.72
CA PHE A 366 15.27 38.60 5.37
C PHE A 366 14.94 40.09 5.27
N ASN A 367 14.90 40.80 6.41
CA ASN A 367 14.75 42.25 6.48
C ASN A 367 16.08 42.86 6.97
N PRO A 368 17.00 43.27 6.07
CA PRO A 368 18.33 43.73 6.45
C PRO A 368 18.33 44.94 7.38
N LYS A 369 17.33 45.83 7.24
CA LYS A 369 17.22 47.02 8.08
C LYS A 369 16.81 46.64 9.52
N ALA A 370 15.76 45.84 9.66
CA ALA A 370 15.25 45.44 10.97
C ALA A 370 16.23 44.53 11.71
N SER A 371 16.84 43.56 11.01
CA SER A 371 17.86 42.66 11.58
C SER A 371 19.11 43.41 12.02
N ALA A 372 19.65 44.32 11.20
CA ALA A 372 20.81 45.14 11.58
C ALA A 372 20.51 46.06 12.78
N GLU A 373 19.31 46.64 12.84
CA GLU A 373 18.87 47.43 13.99
C GLU A 373 18.75 46.58 15.27
N ALA A 374 18.19 45.37 15.17
CA ALA A 374 18.10 44.44 16.29
C ALA A 374 19.49 44.01 16.79
N MET A 375 20.41 43.64 15.88
CA MET A 375 21.79 43.26 16.21
C MET A 375 22.58 44.42 16.83
N LYS A 376 22.40 45.65 16.33
CA LYS A 376 23.04 46.85 16.90
C LYS A 376 22.57 47.14 18.33
N ASN A 377 21.30 46.87 18.62
CA ASN A 377 20.70 47.11 19.93
C ASN A 377 20.83 45.89 20.87
N ALA A 378 21.53 44.84 20.46
CA ALA A 378 21.76 43.64 21.24
C ALA A 378 22.37 43.98 22.60
N GLN A 379 21.74 43.47 23.66
CA GLN A 379 22.23 43.63 25.02
C GLN A 379 23.07 42.42 25.43
N PRO A 380 24.03 42.60 26.34
CA PRO A 380 24.77 41.48 26.92
C PRO A 380 23.84 40.53 27.69
N ALA A 381 24.25 39.28 27.84
CA ALA A 381 23.56 38.27 28.61
C ALA A 381 23.38 38.74 30.06
N LYS A 382 22.26 38.35 30.68
CA LYS A 382 22.05 38.63 32.10
C LYS A 382 23.08 37.85 32.91
N PRO A 383 23.71 38.45 33.94
CA PRO A 383 24.67 37.76 34.78
C PRO A 383 23.99 36.60 35.52
N ALA A 384 24.76 35.56 35.81
CA ALA A 384 24.28 34.44 36.63
C ALA A 384 23.83 34.91 38.02
N THR A 385 22.65 34.45 38.44
CA THR A 385 22.08 34.75 39.75
C THR A 385 22.32 33.62 40.77
N GLY A 386 22.76 32.45 40.30
CA GLY A 386 22.98 31.25 41.11
C GLY A 386 21.68 30.51 41.47
N LYS A 387 20.53 30.98 40.97
CA LYS A 387 19.20 30.39 41.19
C LYS A 387 18.69 29.63 39.97
N GLU A 388 19.46 29.60 38.88
CA GLU A 388 19.06 28.95 37.66
C GLU A 388 19.03 27.43 37.83
N ALA A 389 17.97 26.79 37.34
CA ALA A 389 17.86 25.34 37.33
C ALA A 389 18.98 24.76 36.44
N GLN A 390 19.68 23.74 36.94
CA GLN A 390 20.71 23.03 36.19
C GLN A 390 20.19 21.71 35.60
N PHE A 391 20.72 21.36 34.43
CA PHE A 391 20.52 20.07 33.79
C PHE A 391 21.12 18.96 34.66
N THR A 392 20.28 18.21 35.37
CA THR A 392 20.73 17.06 36.19
C THR A 392 20.40 15.73 35.51
N PRO A 393 21.17 14.66 35.76
CA PRO A 393 20.83 13.31 35.29
C PRO A 393 19.42 12.86 35.70
N GLY A 394 18.92 13.31 36.86
CA GLY A 394 17.55 13.03 37.32
C GLY A 394 16.47 13.75 36.51
N VAL A 395 16.75 14.95 36.00
CA VAL A 395 15.87 15.65 35.05
C VAL A 395 15.88 14.94 33.69
N MET A 396 17.05 14.49 33.22
CA MET A 396 17.18 13.71 31.98
C MET A 396 16.38 12.39 32.03
N ALA A 397 16.48 11.65 33.13
CA ALA A 397 15.75 10.38 33.29
C ALA A 397 14.21 10.58 33.34
N ARG A 398 13.73 11.75 33.78
CA ARG A 398 12.30 12.09 33.77
C ARG A 398 11.82 12.56 32.40
N LEU A 399 12.67 13.27 31.65
CA LEU A 399 12.35 13.76 30.30
C LEU A 399 12.44 12.67 29.24
N PHE A 400 13.28 11.65 29.45
CA PHE A 400 13.54 10.58 28.48
C PHE A 400 13.45 9.19 29.14
N PRO A 401 12.24 8.72 29.50
CA PRO A 401 12.06 7.35 29.95
C PRO A 401 12.43 6.36 28.83
N LYS A 402 12.75 5.11 29.20
CA LYS A 402 12.94 4.04 28.20
C LYS A 402 11.68 3.91 27.34
N PRO A 403 11.79 3.95 26.00
CA PRO A 403 10.63 3.91 25.12
C PRO A 403 9.94 2.55 25.19
N ILE A 404 8.61 2.56 25.22
CA ILE A 404 7.79 1.37 24.95
C ILE A 404 7.55 1.35 23.45
N ILE A 405 7.94 0.27 22.77
CA ILE A 405 7.70 0.12 21.34
C ILE A 405 6.31 -0.47 21.14
N SER A 406 5.43 0.34 20.53
CA SER A 406 4.09 -0.08 20.15
C SER A 406 3.58 0.74 18.95
N PRO A 407 3.07 0.07 17.89
CA PRO A 407 3.15 -1.37 17.64
C PRO A 407 4.61 -1.78 17.35
N GLU A 408 4.99 -2.99 17.76
CA GLU A 408 6.26 -3.62 17.35
C GLU A 408 5.97 -4.65 16.26
N TYR A 409 6.58 -4.45 15.10
CA TYR A 409 6.40 -5.31 13.93
C TYR A 409 7.37 -6.49 13.96
N LYS A 410 6.85 -7.71 13.88
CA LYS A 410 7.62 -8.92 13.55
C LYS A 410 7.36 -9.34 12.11
N TYR A 411 8.01 -10.42 11.69
CA TYR A 411 7.84 -11.00 10.36
C TYR A 411 6.42 -11.55 10.11
N ASP A 412 5.83 -12.20 11.12
CA ASP A 412 4.53 -12.87 11.02
C ASP A 412 3.49 -12.37 12.04
N SER A 413 3.79 -11.29 12.76
CA SER A 413 2.89 -10.76 13.78
C SER A 413 3.19 -9.31 14.14
N VAL A 414 2.28 -8.71 14.92
CA VAL A 414 2.46 -7.36 15.48
C VAL A 414 2.16 -7.42 16.98
N ILE A 415 3.10 -6.95 17.81
CA ILE A 415 2.90 -6.82 19.25
C ILE A 415 2.45 -5.40 19.58
N PHE A 416 1.35 -5.30 20.31
CA PHE A 416 0.81 -4.05 20.84
C PHE A 416 1.13 -3.94 22.32
N ARG A 417 1.55 -2.76 22.79
CA ARG A 417 1.92 -2.52 24.19
C ARG A 417 1.36 -1.22 24.73
N MET A 418 0.87 -1.27 25.96
CA MET A 418 0.42 -0.08 26.68
C MET A 418 0.77 -0.16 28.16
N LYS A 419 1.37 0.91 28.71
CA LYS A 419 1.59 1.00 30.16
C LYS A 419 0.34 1.50 30.85
N ALA A 420 -0.26 0.66 31.69
CA ALA A 420 -1.45 0.97 32.48
C ALA A 420 -1.45 0.13 33.79
N PRO A 421 -0.55 0.43 34.75
CA PRO A 421 -0.28 -0.44 35.89
C PRO A 421 -1.53 -0.70 36.75
N GLU A 422 -2.37 0.33 36.94
CA GLU A 422 -3.56 0.28 37.79
C GLU A 422 -4.82 -0.24 37.07
N ALA A 423 -4.75 -0.46 35.75
CA ALA A 423 -5.88 -0.98 34.98
C ALA A 423 -6.26 -2.39 35.46
N LYS A 424 -7.55 -2.73 35.37
CA LYS A 424 -8.03 -4.10 35.65
C LYS A 424 -8.09 -4.94 34.39
N GLU A 425 -8.43 -4.32 33.27
CA GLU A 425 -8.54 -4.92 31.96
C GLU A 425 -8.04 -3.95 30.90
N VAL A 426 -7.27 -4.48 29.95
CA VAL A 426 -6.95 -3.79 28.70
C VAL A 426 -7.28 -4.71 27.53
N LEU A 427 -8.04 -4.18 26.57
CA LEU A 427 -8.36 -4.86 25.32
C LEU A 427 -7.74 -4.07 24.15
N LEU A 428 -7.27 -4.78 23.14
CA LEU A 428 -6.92 -4.23 21.83
C LEU A 428 -8.15 -4.28 20.92
N ALA A 429 -8.63 -3.12 20.48
CA ALA A 429 -9.62 -3.02 19.42
C ALA A 429 -8.94 -2.59 18.12
N ALA A 430 -9.21 -3.30 17.02
CA ALA A 430 -8.68 -2.98 15.70
C ALA A 430 -9.74 -3.30 14.64
N GLU A 431 -9.75 -2.57 13.53
CA GLU A 431 -10.73 -2.76 12.44
C GLU A 431 -10.73 -4.17 11.86
N ILE A 432 -9.58 -4.83 11.87
CA ILE A 432 -9.37 -6.20 11.39
C ILE A 432 -9.88 -7.26 12.38
N LEU A 433 -10.10 -6.91 13.65
CA LEU A 433 -10.52 -7.86 14.66
C LEU A 433 -12.05 -7.88 14.75
N PRO A 434 -12.70 -9.07 14.70
CA PRO A 434 -14.16 -9.16 14.81
C PRO A 434 -14.68 -8.73 16.20
N LYS A 435 -13.81 -8.74 17.21
CA LYS A 435 -14.06 -8.25 18.57
C LYS A 435 -12.74 -7.85 19.23
N PRO A 436 -12.75 -6.95 20.24
CA PRO A 436 -11.55 -6.61 20.98
C PRO A 436 -10.87 -7.83 21.60
N LYS A 437 -9.53 -7.86 21.52
CA LYS A 437 -8.68 -8.94 22.04
C LYS A 437 -8.11 -8.57 23.41
N ALA A 438 -8.21 -9.45 24.40
CA ALA A 438 -7.65 -9.21 25.73
C ALA A 438 -6.11 -9.13 25.70
N MET A 439 -5.55 -8.27 26.54
CA MET A 439 -4.11 -8.11 26.73
C MET A 439 -3.67 -8.71 28.07
N GLU A 440 -2.41 -9.12 28.15
CA GLU A 440 -1.78 -9.66 29.36
C GLU A 440 -0.88 -8.60 30.00
N ARG A 441 -0.91 -8.50 31.34
CA ARG A 441 -0.10 -7.54 32.10
C ARG A 441 1.16 -8.21 32.66
N ASP A 442 2.31 -7.61 32.41
CA ASP A 442 3.58 -8.03 33.00
C ASP A 442 3.85 -7.42 34.39
N SER A 443 5.01 -7.72 34.98
CA SER A 443 5.40 -7.22 36.30
C SER A 443 5.68 -5.72 36.36
N ASP A 444 5.92 -5.07 35.21
CA ASP A 444 6.20 -3.63 35.11
C ASP A 444 4.92 -2.82 34.84
N GLY A 445 3.76 -3.50 34.78
CA GLY A 445 2.47 -2.90 34.51
C GLY A 445 2.25 -2.56 33.03
N ILE A 446 3.01 -3.19 32.14
CA ILE A 446 2.84 -3.09 30.69
C ILE A 446 1.90 -4.20 30.25
N TRP A 447 0.82 -3.81 29.59
CA TRP A 447 -0.11 -4.69 28.93
C TRP A 447 0.38 -4.98 27.52
N HIS A 448 0.35 -6.24 27.09
CA HIS A 448 0.70 -6.63 25.74
C HIS A 448 -0.24 -7.67 25.15
N THR A 449 -0.38 -7.67 23.84
CA THR A 449 -0.99 -8.76 23.06
C THR A 449 -0.36 -8.80 21.68
N GLU A 450 -0.39 -9.95 21.05
CA GLU A 450 0.17 -10.17 19.71
C GLU A 450 -0.97 -10.51 18.76
N ILE A 451 -1.01 -9.90 17.57
CA ILE A 451 -1.87 -10.35 16.48
C ILE A 451 -1.00 -11.18 15.54
N ASP A 452 -1.24 -12.49 15.52
CA ASP A 452 -0.53 -13.49 14.69
C ASP A 452 -1.11 -13.54 13.28
N GLU A 453 -1.17 -12.38 12.62
CA GLU A 453 -1.66 -12.25 11.25
C GLU A 453 -0.69 -11.41 10.43
N HIS A 454 -0.47 -11.85 9.18
CA HIS A 454 0.35 -11.17 8.19
C HIS A 454 -0.33 -9.91 7.70
N LEU A 455 -0.33 -8.88 8.54
CA LEU A 455 -0.98 -7.62 8.22
C LEU A 455 -0.01 -6.76 7.42
N TYR A 456 -0.04 -6.96 6.12
CA TYR A 456 0.52 -6.02 5.14
C TYR A 456 -0.45 -4.88 4.84
N GLU A 457 -1.61 -4.85 5.50
CA GLU A 457 -2.58 -3.77 5.40
C GLU A 457 -2.34 -2.67 6.42
N ALA A 458 -2.70 -1.45 6.03
CA ALA A 458 -2.84 -0.33 6.95
C ALA A 458 -4.26 -0.34 7.54
N PHE A 459 -4.37 -0.35 8.87
CA PHE A 459 -5.66 -0.35 9.56
C PHE A 459 -5.61 0.52 10.82
N THR A 460 -6.77 0.89 11.35
CA THR A 460 -6.84 1.65 12.61
C THR A 460 -7.04 0.75 13.83
N TYR A 461 -6.48 1.14 14.97
CA TYR A 461 -6.60 0.43 16.24
C TYR A 461 -6.55 1.39 17.43
N TYR A 462 -7.01 0.92 18.59
CA TYR A 462 -6.93 1.63 19.87
C TYR A 462 -7.04 0.63 21.03
N TYR A 463 -6.70 1.07 22.23
CA TYR A 463 -6.87 0.30 23.45
C TYR A 463 -8.20 0.63 24.11
N ILE A 464 -8.83 -0.36 24.74
CA ILE A 464 -9.94 -0.17 25.67
C ILE A 464 -9.40 -0.47 27.05
N VAL A 465 -9.22 0.55 27.88
CA VAL A 465 -8.72 0.41 29.25
C VAL A 465 -9.86 0.61 30.23
N ASP A 466 -10.23 -0.43 30.96
CA ASP A 466 -11.37 -0.43 31.89
C ASP A 466 -12.65 0.18 31.27
N GLY A 467 -12.92 -0.14 29.99
CA GLY A 467 -14.07 0.35 29.22
C GLY A 467 -13.87 1.69 28.51
N THR A 468 -12.71 2.33 28.64
CA THR A 468 -12.39 3.64 28.04
C THR A 468 -11.53 3.49 26.78
N PRO A 469 -11.94 4.00 25.60
CA PRO A 469 -11.10 4.04 24.42
C PRO A 469 -9.90 4.98 24.58
N VAL A 470 -8.70 4.51 24.25
CA VAL A 470 -7.44 5.24 24.36
C VAL A 470 -6.59 4.97 23.11
N ALA A 471 -6.19 6.02 22.40
CA ALA A 471 -5.23 5.90 21.31
C ALA A 471 -3.87 5.45 21.84
N ASP A 472 -3.07 4.77 21.03
CA ASP A 472 -1.74 4.35 21.45
C ASP A 472 -0.85 5.58 21.72
N PRO A 473 -0.39 5.77 22.97
CA PRO A 473 0.41 6.93 23.32
C PRO A 473 1.79 6.93 22.62
N GLN A 474 2.32 5.76 22.27
CA GLN A 474 3.63 5.56 21.66
C GLN A 474 3.62 5.60 20.13
N ASN A 475 2.46 5.42 19.50
CA ASN A 475 2.37 5.45 18.05
C ASN A 475 2.36 6.89 17.54
N MET A 476 3.29 7.26 16.67
CA MET A 476 3.40 8.61 16.11
C MET A 476 2.18 9.00 15.25
N TYR A 477 1.50 8.03 14.65
CA TYR A 477 0.46 8.26 13.66
C TYR A 477 -0.94 8.02 14.24
N LEU A 478 -1.76 9.07 14.20
CA LEU A 478 -3.18 9.01 14.47
C LEU A 478 -3.99 9.13 13.18
N ALA A 479 -5.07 8.37 13.09
CA ALA A 479 -6.07 8.49 12.06
C ALA A 479 -6.76 9.86 12.18
N PRO A 480 -6.73 10.71 11.12
CA PRO A 480 -7.37 12.01 11.15
C PRO A 480 -8.89 11.83 10.91
N LEU A 481 -9.61 11.31 11.91
CA LEU A 481 -11.06 11.12 11.87
C LEU A 481 -11.77 12.22 12.67
N LYS A 482 -13.04 12.45 12.36
CA LYS A 482 -13.92 13.32 13.14
C LYS A 482 -14.26 12.62 14.46
N GLY A 483 -13.97 13.27 15.59
CA GLY A 483 -14.14 12.70 16.94
C GLY A 483 -12.90 11.96 17.43
N PHE A 484 -13.10 10.75 17.95
CA PHE A 484 -12.02 9.90 18.47
C PHE A 484 -11.02 9.54 17.35
N LYS A 485 -9.73 9.63 17.67
CA LYS A 485 -8.63 9.43 16.72
C LYS A 485 -7.89 8.15 17.08
N PRO A 486 -8.22 7.00 16.47
CA PRO A 486 -7.46 5.77 16.69
C PRO A 486 -6.05 5.90 16.14
N SER A 487 -5.15 5.04 16.60
CA SER A 487 -3.80 4.93 16.06
C SER A 487 -3.80 4.15 14.73
N ILE A 488 -2.81 4.42 13.89
CA ILE A 488 -2.64 3.71 12.61
C ILE A 488 -1.61 2.61 12.79
N CYS A 489 -1.99 1.37 12.49
CA CYS A 489 -1.04 0.28 12.31
C CYS A 489 -0.73 0.18 10.82
N ASN A 490 0.51 0.47 10.43
CA ASN A 490 0.96 0.30 9.05
C ASN A 490 2.31 -0.42 9.05
N ASN A 491 2.31 -1.68 8.61
CA ASN A 491 3.50 -2.53 8.65
C ASN A 491 4.62 -1.97 7.76
N PRO A 492 5.84 -1.75 8.27
CA PRO A 492 6.99 -1.33 7.46
C PRO A 492 7.33 -2.27 6.31
N ALA A 493 6.84 -3.52 6.31
CA ALA A 493 6.99 -4.46 5.21
C ALA A 493 5.89 -4.35 4.13
N ASN A 494 4.86 -3.52 4.33
CA ASN A 494 3.83 -3.22 3.34
C ASN A 494 4.47 -2.60 2.08
N PRO A 495 4.21 -3.12 0.86
CA PRO A 495 4.80 -2.57 -0.36
C PRO A 495 4.47 -1.09 -0.57
N PHE A 496 3.35 -0.58 -0.04
CA PHE A 496 3.01 0.84 -0.06
C PHE A 496 3.20 1.53 1.30
N HIS A 497 4.21 1.11 2.07
CA HIS A 497 4.73 1.87 3.21
C HIS A 497 5.75 2.91 2.73
N TYR A 498 5.79 4.09 3.36
CA TYR A 498 6.73 5.16 3.00
C TYR A 498 8.20 4.74 3.08
N SER A 499 8.57 3.89 4.04
CA SER A 499 9.93 3.35 4.15
C SER A 499 10.37 2.48 2.96
N ASN A 500 9.42 1.97 2.16
CA ASN A 500 9.67 1.04 1.06
C ASN A 500 9.68 1.72 -0.31
N MET A 501 9.81 3.05 -0.36
CA MET A 501 9.69 3.80 -1.60
C MET A 501 10.97 3.82 -2.44
N ALA A 502 12.12 3.45 -1.88
CA ALA A 502 13.42 3.54 -2.56
C ALA A 502 13.69 4.96 -3.12
N ASP A 503 14.70 5.11 -4.00
CA ASP A 503 15.01 6.37 -4.69
C ASP A 503 14.09 6.53 -5.92
N ILE A 504 12.80 6.80 -5.67
CA ILE A 504 11.84 7.13 -6.72
C ILE A 504 11.43 8.61 -6.65
N ALA A 505 10.96 9.15 -7.77
CA ALA A 505 10.45 10.51 -7.81
C ALA A 505 9.10 10.60 -7.08
N HIS A 506 9.03 11.46 -6.07
CA HIS A 506 7.84 11.64 -5.24
C HIS A 506 6.94 12.77 -5.74
N GLY A 507 5.64 12.52 -5.72
CA GLY A 507 4.63 13.56 -5.86
C GLY A 507 4.52 14.44 -4.62
N VAL A 508 3.56 15.36 -4.66
CA VAL A 508 3.31 16.32 -3.57
C VAL A 508 1.84 16.27 -3.20
N VAL A 509 1.55 16.20 -1.90
CA VAL A 509 0.19 16.33 -1.36
C VAL A 509 0.00 17.75 -0.83
N SER A 510 -0.85 18.53 -1.50
CA SER A 510 -1.23 19.88 -1.05
C SER A 510 -2.54 19.82 -0.26
N TYR A 511 -2.60 20.53 0.87
CA TYR A 511 -3.81 20.69 1.66
C TYR A 511 -4.29 22.14 1.61
N ASP A 512 -5.54 22.32 1.22
CA ASP A 512 -6.24 23.60 1.26
C ASP A 512 -7.16 23.65 2.48
N LEU A 513 -6.67 24.34 3.52
CA LEU A 513 -7.37 24.45 4.80
C LEU A 513 -8.65 25.31 4.73
N ASN A 514 -8.81 26.13 3.68
CA ASN A 514 -10.00 26.97 3.53
C ASN A 514 -11.15 26.22 2.88
N THR A 515 -10.83 25.27 2.00
CA THR A 515 -11.83 24.51 1.23
C THR A 515 -12.01 23.06 1.69
N GLU A 516 -11.22 22.61 2.67
CA GLU A 516 -11.17 21.22 3.14
C GLU A 516 -10.92 20.22 2.00
N LYS A 517 -9.98 20.57 1.11
CA LYS A 517 -9.57 19.72 -0.02
C LYS A 517 -8.10 19.36 0.08
N ALA A 518 -7.78 18.13 -0.30
CA ALA A 518 -6.43 17.65 -0.48
C ALA A 518 -6.23 17.21 -1.94
N CYS A 519 -5.05 17.46 -2.48
CA CYS A 519 -4.67 17.08 -3.84
C CYS A 519 -3.27 16.49 -3.89
N TYR A 520 -3.15 15.28 -4.42
CA TYR A 520 -1.88 14.71 -4.84
C TYR A 520 -1.59 15.08 -6.29
N ARG A 521 -0.37 15.56 -6.53
CA ARG A 521 0.15 15.88 -7.86
C ARG A 521 1.44 15.08 -8.11
N PRO A 522 1.57 14.41 -9.25
CA PRO A 522 2.72 13.57 -9.53
C PRO A 522 3.99 14.42 -9.70
N ALA A 523 5.16 13.83 -9.48
CA ALA A 523 6.46 14.49 -9.57
C ALA A 523 6.70 15.22 -10.92
N SER A 524 6.18 14.66 -12.02
CA SER A 524 6.24 15.25 -13.36
C SER A 524 5.51 16.60 -13.45
N GLY A 525 4.49 16.81 -12.61
CA GLY A 525 3.54 17.93 -12.70
C GLY A 525 2.54 17.80 -13.87
N GLU A 526 2.55 16.69 -14.61
CA GLU A 526 1.61 16.40 -15.70
C GLU A 526 0.75 15.19 -15.31
N ALA A 527 -0.56 15.26 -15.52
CA ALA A 527 -1.50 14.16 -15.27
C ALA A 527 -2.25 13.79 -16.56
N LYS A 528 -2.53 12.49 -16.75
CA LYS A 528 -3.31 11.93 -17.89
C LYS A 528 -4.75 11.59 -17.53
N PHE A 529 -5.01 11.29 -16.26
CA PHE A 529 -6.35 11.09 -15.69
C PHE A 529 -6.39 11.53 -14.22
N MET A 530 -7.59 11.50 -13.63
CA MET A 530 -7.83 11.84 -12.23
C MET A 530 -8.59 10.74 -11.49
N ILE A 531 -8.21 10.51 -10.23
CA ILE A 531 -8.99 9.74 -9.26
C ILE A 531 -9.57 10.71 -8.22
N GLN A 532 -10.88 10.64 -8.01
CA GLN A 532 -11.59 11.38 -6.97
C GLN A 532 -11.90 10.44 -5.82
N LEU A 533 -11.42 10.79 -4.63
CA LEU A 533 -11.67 10.04 -3.40
C LEU A 533 -12.62 10.86 -2.52
N ILE A 534 -13.84 10.37 -2.29
CA ILE A 534 -14.84 11.06 -1.48
C ILE A 534 -14.70 10.54 -0.04
N PRO A 535 -14.28 11.38 0.94
CA PRO A 535 -14.22 10.99 2.34
C PRO A 535 -15.60 10.62 2.88
N GLY A 536 -15.65 9.70 3.83
CA GLY A 536 -16.88 9.28 4.48
C GLY A 536 -17.35 10.32 5.48
N LYS A 537 -18.53 10.09 6.06
CA LYS A 537 -19.14 11.03 7.01
C LYS A 537 -18.19 11.44 8.14
N ASP A 538 -17.47 10.48 8.71
CA ASP A 538 -16.60 10.64 9.87
C ASP A 538 -15.11 10.78 9.50
N ASP A 539 -14.78 10.80 8.21
CA ASP A 539 -13.40 10.99 7.73
C ASP A 539 -13.05 12.48 7.54
N THR A 540 -11.76 12.77 7.49
CA THR A 540 -11.23 14.03 6.95
C THR A 540 -10.66 13.83 5.54
N MET A 541 -10.34 14.92 4.86
CA MET A 541 -9.57 14.90 3.59
C MET A 541 -8.21 14.20 3.72
N GLU A 542 -7.61 14.20 4.92
CA GLU A 542 -6.29 13.63 5.16
C GLU A 542 -6.32 12.10 5.19
N SER A 543 -7.47 11.50 5.54
CA SER A 543 -7.57 10.07 5.82
C SER A 543 -7.16 9.20 4.62
N TRP A 544 -7.50 9.59 3.39
CA TRP A 544 -7.12 8.85 2.18
C TRP A 544 -5.61 8.81 1.92
N PHE A 545 -4.87 9.83 2.37
CA PHE A 545 -3.41 9.90 2.22
C PHE A 545 -2.70 9.29 3.44
N LYS A 546 -3.16 9.62 4.65
CA LYS A 546 -2.50 9.18 5.90
C LYS A 546 -2.82 7.76 6.32
N ILE A 547 -4.05 7.29 6.07
CA ILE A 547 -4.47 5.91 6.37
C ILE A 547 -4.40 5.08 5.10
N GLY A 548 -5.00 5.57 4.01
CA GLY A 548 -5.07 4.84 2.74
C GLY A 548 -3.72 4.69 2.03
N GLY A 549 -2.80 5.66 2.18
CA GLY A 549 -1.53 5.68 1.44
C GLY A 549 -1.68 5.93 -0.06
N ALA A 550 -2.71 6.67 -0.47
CA ALA A 550 -3.08 6.85 -1.87
C ALA A 550 -1.96 7.50 -2.73
N ASP A 551 -1.20 8.44 -2.16
CA ASP A 551 -0.05 9.07 -2.80
C ASP A 551 1.12 8.10 -2.98
N VAL A 552 1.37 7.24 -1.99
CA VAL A 552 2.41 6.20 -2.04
C VAL A 552 2.13 5.19 -3.16
N MET A 553 0.87 4.76 -3.29
CA MET A 553 0.44 3.90 -4.39
C MET A 553 0.65 4.57 -5.74
N ALA A 554 0.27 5.84 -5.87
CA ALA A 554 0.44 6.60 -7.10
C ALA A 554 1.91 6.71 -7.49
N ASP A 555 2.77 7.15 -6.57
CA ASP A 555 4.21 7.29 -6.78
C ASP A 555 4.83 5.97 -7.25
N LYS A 556 4.53 4.84 -6.59
CA LYS A 556 5.06 3.52 -6.98
C LYS A 556 4.64 3.10 -8.37
N LEU A 557 3.35 3.19 -8.69
CA LEU A 557 2.83 2.74 -10.00
C LEU A 557 3.33 3.63 -11.14
N ILE A 558 3.48 4.93 -10.90
CA ILE A 558 4.05 5.87 -11.86
C ILE A 558 5.55 5.60 -12.06
N ALA A 559 6.32 5.41 -10.97
CA ALA A 559 7.75 5.14 -11.03
C ALA A 559 8.05 3.80 -11.75
N ALA A 560 7.23 2.78 -11.50
CA ALA A 560 7.31 1.48 -12.18
C ALA A 560 6.81 1.53 -13.64
N LYS A 561 6.33 2.68 -14.12
CA LYS A 561 5.73 2.88 -15.46
C LYS A 561 4.56 1.93 -15.72
N LYS A 562 3.87 1.50 -14.66
CA LYS A 562 2.66 0.66 -14.75
C LYS A 562 1.42 1.51 -15.00
N LEU A 563 1.42 2.78 -14.60
CA LEU A 563 0.40 3.75 -15.00
C LEU A 563 1.06 5.05 -15.48
N PRO A 564 0.46 5.76 -16.45
CA PRO A 564 0.91 7.10 -16.77
C PRO A 564 0.64 8.03 -15.59
N PRO A 565 1.39 9.13 -15.43
CA PRO A 565 1.17 10.10 -14.35
C PRO A 565 -0.31 10.52 -14.21
N PHE A 566 -0.83 10.53 -12.98
CA PHE A 566 -2.21 10.89 -12.66
C PHE A 566 -2.30 11.69 -11.36
N CYS A 567 -3.44 12.34 -11.12
CA CYS A 567 -3.70 13.11 -9.91
C CYS A 567 -4.80 12.46 -9.06
N ILE A 568 -4.76 12.74 -7.75
CA ILE A 568 -5.77 12.30 -6.79
C ILE A 568 -6.31 13.52 -6.05
N MET A 569 -7.62 13.62 -5.87
CA MET A 569 -8.25 14.74 -5.16
C MET A 569 -9.37 14.28 -4.24
N THR A 570 -9.50 14.94 -3.08
CA THR A 570 -10.62 14.71 -2.16
C THR A 570 -11.75 15.72 -2.35
N GLY A 571 -13.01 15.25 -2.31
CA GLY A 571 -14.21 16.09 -2.39
C GLY A 571 -14.73 16.37 -3.80
N ASP A 572 -15.81 17.17 -3.93
CA ASP A 572 -16.52 17.39 -5.19
C ASP A 572 -15.68 18.08 -6.27
N ALA A 573 -15.60 17.42 -7.44
CA ALA A 573 -14.82 17.89 -8.56
C ALA A 573 -15.42 19.16 -9.16
N CYS A 574 -14.67 20.27 -9.09
CA CYS A 574 -14.69 21.24 -10.17
C CYS A 574 -13.33 21.90 -10.30
N CYS A 575 -12.60 21.52 -11.35
CA CYS A 575 -11.54 22.31 -11.94
C CYS A 575 -12.14 23.50 -12.73
N LYS A 576 -13.11 24.20 -12.13
CA LYS A 576 -13.72 25.41 -12.70
C LYS A 576 -13.31 26.59 -11.83
N GLY A 577 -12.59 27.55 -12.40
CA GLY A 577 -12.16 28.76 -11.71
C GLY A 577 -10.76 28.65 -11.09
N LYS A 578 -10.53 29.38 -10.00
CA LYS A 578 -9.22 29.53 -9.32
C LYS A 578 -8.73 28.26 -8.59
N ASP A 579 -9.55 27.20 -8.55
CA ASP A 579 -9.24 25.89 -7.95
C ASP A 579 -8.35 25.01 -8.87
N GLN A 580 -7.29 25.59 -9.44
CA GLN A 580 -6.35 24.91 -10.36
C GLN A 580 -5.33 24.00 -9.65
N GLN A 581 -5.52 23.66 -8.37
CA GLN A 581 -4.48 23.00 -7.56
C GLN A 581 -4.02 21.62 -8.08
N CYS A 582 -4.90 20.90 -8.78
CA CYS A 582 -4.57 19.62 -9.41
C CYS A 582 -4.26 19.71 -10.91
N CYS A 583 -4.37 20.91 -11.51
CA CYS A 583 -4.13 21.11 -12.94
C CYS A 583 -2.63 21.18 -13.25
N ASP A 584 -2.28 20.90 -14.51
CA ASP A 584 -0.91 20.97 -14.99
C ASP A 584 -0.27 22.37 -14.76
N LYS A 585 1.05 22.46 -14.89
CA LYS A 585 1.81 23.73 -14.80
C LYS A 585 1.29 24.85 -15.74
N ALA A 586 0.41 24.54 -16.69
CA ALA A 586 -0.10 25.44 -17.71
C ALA A 586 -1.59 25.82 -17.53
N GLY A 587 -2.26 25.36 -16.46
CA GLY A 587 -3.66 25.65 -16.21
C GLY A 587 -4.64 24.99 -17.19
N LYS A 588 -4.24 23.96 -17.95
CA LYS A 588 -5.16 23.16 -18.74
C LYS A 588 -6.03 22.31 -17.81
N GLN A 589 -7.27 22.12 -18.25
CA GLN A 589 -8.30 21.37 -17.55
C GLN A 589 -7.75 20.01 -17.10
N CYS A 590 -7.90 19.68 -15.80
CA CYS A 590 -7.66 18.33 -15.32
C CYS A 590 -8.42 17.35 -16.23
N CYS A 591 -7.65 16.38 -16.68
CA CYS A 591 -7.94 15.27 -17.57
C CYS A 591 -9.44 14.95 -17.80
N ASP A 592 -9.81 14.73 -19.07
CA ASP A 592 -11.18 14.36 -19.48
C ASP A 592 -11.69 13.04 -18.86
N LYS A 593 -10.79 12.23 -18.28
CA LYS A 593 -11.09 10.95 -17.64
C LYS A 593 -11.00 11.05 -16.11
N LYS A 594 -12.10 10.74 -15.45
CA LYS A 594 -12.27 10.79 -13.99
C LYS A 594 -12.85 9.47 -13.46
N TYR A 595 -12.21 8.93 -12.42
CA TYR A 595 -12.68 7.77 -11.66
C TYR A 595 -13.03 8.21 -10.24
N THR A 596 -14.05 7.61 -9.61
CA THR A 596 -14.53 8.02 -8.28
C THR A 596 -14.67 6.82 -7.35
N ILE A 597 -14.15 6.95 -6.13
CA ILE A 597 -14.35 6.02 -5.01
C ILE A 597 -14.96 6.79 -3.85
N LYS A 598 -15.97 6.22 -3.20
CA LYS A 598 -16.59 6.79 -2.00
C LYS A 598 -16.27 5.92 -0.80
N ALA A 599 -15.76 6.53 0.26
CA ALA A 599 -15.41 5.80 1.47
C ALA A 599 -16.63 5.14 2.13
N ASP A 600 -17.82 5.75 2.02
CA ASP A 600 -19.08 5.21 2.58
C ASP A 600 -19.60 3.95 1.84
N ASP A 601 -19.01 3.57 0.69
CA ASP A 601 -19.33 2.31 0.00
C ASP A 601 -18.61 1.10 0.64
N TYR A 602 -17.75 1.33 1.65
CA TYR A 602 -16.89 0.34 2.30
C TYR A 602 -16.91 0.50 3.83
N ASN A 603 -16.81 -0.61 4.56
CA ASN A 603 -17.00 -0.64 6.01
C ASN A 603 -15.70 -0.37 6.80
N SER A 604 -14.53 -0.52 6.19
CA SER A 604 -13.23 -0.41 6.87
C SER A 604 -12.16 0.24 5.97
N TRP A 605 -11.07 0.73 6.56
CA TRP A 605 -9.94 1.27 5.79
C TRP A 605 -9.26 0.24 4.88
N PRO A 606 -9.05 -1.02 5.31
CA PRO A 606 -8.59 -2.07 4.40
C PRO A 606 -9.50 -2.21 3.17
N GLU A 607 -10.83 -2.31 3.33
CA GLU A 607 -11.76 -2.40 2.19
C GLU A 607 -11.67 -1.19 1.25
N ARG A 608 -11.59 0.03 1.80
CA ARG A 608 -11.42 1.28 1.03
C ARG A 608 -10.12 1.29 0.24
N ARG A 609 -9.05 0.79 0.83
CA ARG A 609 -7.74 0.70 0.20
C ARG A 609 -7.74 -0.29 -0.95
N HIS A 610 -8.35 -1.46 -0.76
CA HIS A 610 -8.50 -2.43 -1.86
C HIS A 610 -9.37 -1.91 -2.99
N ALA A 611 -10.41 -1.13 -2.70
CA ALA A 611 -11.16 -0.48 -3.77
C ALA A 611 -10.28 0.40 -4.67
N LEU A 612 -9.32 1.12 -4.06
CA LEU A 612 -8.34 1.92 -4.80
C LEU A 612 -7.36 1.04 -5.58
N GLU A 613 -6.81 0.00 -4.94
CA GLU A 613 -5.90 -0.95 -5.61
C GLU A 613 -6.58 -1.63 -6.80
N SER A 614 -7.80 -2.14 -6.63
CA SER A 614 -8.56 -2.82 -7.68
C SER A 614 -8.90 -1.88 -8.85
N LEU A 615 -9.22 -0.61 -8.57
CA LEU A 615 -9.36 0.40 -9.63
C LEU A 615 -8.04 0.57 -10.39
N LEU A 616 -6.91 0.69 -9.69
CA LEU A 616 -5.60 0.86 -10.31
C LEU A 616 -5.21 -0.38 -11.13
N ASP A 617 -5.48 -1.59 -10.63
CA ASP A 617 -5.26 -2.86 -11.33
C ASP A 617 -6.08 -2.96 -12.63
N SER A 618 -7.34 -2.55 -12.59
CA SER A 618 -8.20 -2.50 -13.79
C SER A 618 -7.64 -1.52 -14.84
N LEU A 619 -7.15 -0.34 -14.41
CA LEU A 619 -6.52 0.62 -15.33
C LEU A 619 -5.21 0.09 -15.92
N MET A 620 -4.41 -0.61 -15.10
CA MET A 620 -3.18 -1.25 -15.56
C MET A 620 -3.47 -2.34 -16.58
N LEU A 621 -4.41 -3.26 -16.29
CA LEU A 621 -4.83 -4.29 -17.23
C LEU A 621 -5.30 -3.67 -18.55
N GLN A 622 -6.18 -2.66 -18.51
CA GLN A 622 -6.64 -1.96 -19.71
C GLN A 622 -5.52 -1.34 -20.54
N ALA A 623 -4.46 -0.81 -19.90
CA ALA A 623 -3.29 -0.29 -20.59
C ALA A 623 -2.42 -1.43 -21.17
N ALA A 624 -2.27 -2.54 -20.44
CA ALA A 624 -1.50 -3.70 -20.87
C ALA A 624 -2.13 -4.37 -22.10
N VAL A 625 -3.47 -4.48 -22.14
CA VAL A 625 -4.22 -4.98 -23.31
C VAL A 625 -3.86 -4.17 -24.56
N LYS A 626 -3.78 -2.86 -24.46
CA LYS A 626 -3.44 -1.98 -25.59
C LYS A 626 -1.96 -2.03 -25.99
N GLY A 627 -1.13 -2.74 -25.24
CA GLY A 627 0.33 -2.76 -25.41
C GLY A 627 1.00 -1.46 -24.96
N GLU A 628 0.32 -0.62 -24.16
CA GLU A 628 0.89 0.62 -23.63
C GLU A 628 1.91 0.34 -22.52
N ILE A 629 1.73 -0.76 -21.80
CA ILE A 629 2.61 -1.25 -20.74
C ILE A 629 2.81 -2.77 -20.84
N SER A 630 3.85 -3.28 -20.19
CA SER A 630 4.10 -4.73 -20.10
C SER A 630 3.80 -5.24 -18.69
N MET A 631 3.03 -6.32 -18.61
CA MET A 631 2.62 -6.96 -17.36
C MET A 631 2.58 -8.47 -17.50
N ASN A 632 2.70 -9.16 -16.36
CA ASN A 632 2.41 -10.58 -16.28
C ASN A 632 0.89 -10.78 -16.16
N LEU A 633 0.26 -11.00 -17.30
CA LEU A 633 -1.19 -11.12 -17.42
C LEU A 633 -1.64 -12.54 -17.07
N PRO A 634 -2.92 -12.74 -16.69
CA PRO A 634 -3.51 -14.08 -16.63
C PRO A 634 -3.21 -14.86 -17.90
N LEU A 635 -2.98 -16.17 -17.82
CA LEU A 635 -2.54 -16.97 -18.96
C LEU A 635 -3.67 -17.21 -19.98
N PHE A 636 -4.91 -17.35 -19.49
CA PHE A 636 -6.07 -17.70 -20.30
C PHE A 636 -7.17 -16.66 -20.15
N GLN A 637 -7.72 -16.17 -21.27
CA GLN A 637 -8.75 -15.10 -21.26
C GLN A 637 -10.05 -15.48 -21.98
N THR A 638 -10.07 -16.58 -22.72
CA THR A 638 -11.29 -17.09 -23.41
C THR A 638 -12.23 -17.83 -22.45
N LYS A 639 -11.70 -18.25 -21.29
CA LYS A 639 -12.37 -19.04 -20.25
C LYS A 639 -11.89 -18.61 -18.86
N TYR A 640 -12.77 -18.70 -17.86
CA TYR A 640 -12.34 -18.66 -16.46
C TYR A 640 -11.76 -20.03 -16.08
N THR A 641 -10.62 -20.03 -15.41
CA THR A 641 -9.79 -21.20 -15.17
C THR A 641 -9.28 -21.21 -13.75
N ALA A 642 -9.16 -22.40 -13.18
CA ALA A 642 -8.74 -22.60 -11.80
C ALA A 642 -7.86 -23.85 -11.65
N ASP A 643 -7.29 -24.01 -10.46
CA ASP A 643 -6.64 -25.22 -9.97
C ASP A 643 -5.62 -25.80 -10.98
N PRO A 644 -4.53 -25.06 -11.28
CA PRO A 644 -3.60 -25.45 -12.34
C PRO A 644 -2.79 -26.70 -11.99
N SER A 645 -2.78 -27.67 -12.90
CA SER A 645 -1.98 -28.90 -12.81
C SER A 645 -1.00 -28.99 -14.00
N PRO A 646 0.26 -28.53 -13.85
CA PRO A 646 1.26 -28.66 -14.90
C PRO A 646 1.75 -30.10 -15.10
N LEU A 647 1.96 -30.48 -16.36
CA LEU A 647 2.54 -31.75 -16.77
C LEU A 647 3.53 -31.50 -17.93
N VAL A 648 4.80 -31.85 -17.73
CA VAL A 648 5.82 -31.74 -18.77
C VAL A 648 5.96 -33.06 -19.51
N VAL A 649 5.79 -33.03 -20.85
CA VAL A 649 5.99 -34.19 -21.72
C VAL A 649 6.89 -33.78 -22.88
N GLY A 650 8.11 -34.31 -22.91
CA GLY A 650 9.11 -33.94 -23.92
C GLY A 650 9.47 -32.46 -23.84
N ASP A 651 9.29 -31.73 -24.95
CA ASP A 651 9.59 -30.30 -25.08
C ASP A 651 8.37 -29.39 -24.86
N ARG A 652 7.25 -29.95 -24.39
CA ARG A 652 5.97 -29.27 -24.21
C ARG A 652 5.52 -29.32 -22.76
N LEU A 653 5.04 -28.18 -22.28
CA LEU A 653 4.31 -28.08 -21.03
C LEU A 653 2.82 -28.12 -21.32
N PHE A 654 2.12 -29.02 -20.66
CA PHE A 654 0.67 -29.11 -20.61
C PHE A 654 0.18 -28.52 -19.30
N LEU A 655 -0.88 -27.73 -19.34
CA LEU A 655 -1.52 -27.18 -18.14
C LEU A 655 -2.99 -27.59 -18.14
N PHE A 656 -3.31 -28.51 -17.25
CA PHE A 656 -4.69 -28.90 -16.97
C PHE A 656 -5.29 -27.90 -16.00
N THR A 657 -6.55 -27.54 -16.20
CA THR A 657 -7.26 -26.63 -15.30
C THR A 657 -8.66 -27.13 -15.03
N SER A 658 -9.13 -26.86 -13.83
CA SER A 658 -10.54 -26.69 -13.58
C SER A 658 -11.16 -25.58 -14.44
N HIS A 659 -12.46 -25.65 -14.71
CA HIS A 659 -13.19 -24.68 -15.52
C HIS A 659 -14.29 -23.99 -14.71
N ASP A 660 -14.08 -22.73 -14.34
CA ASP A 660 -15.17 -21.90 -13.81
C ASP A 660 -16.05 -21.43 -14.99
N ALA A 661 -17.35 -21.69 -14.94
CA ALA A 661 -18.25 -21.37 -16.04
C ALA A 661 -18.45 -19.86 -16.18
N SER A 662 -18.47 -19.38 -17.43
CA SER A 662 -18.91 -18.01 -17.70
C SER A 662 -20.42 -17.88 -17.43
N PRO A 663 -20.94 -16.69 -17.08
CA PRO A 663 -22.36 -16.49 -16.76
C PRO A 663 -23.33 -17.00 -17.84
N GLU A 664 -22.96 -16.85 -19.11
CA GLU A 664 -23.69 -17.34 -20.27
C GLU A 664 -23.80 -18.87 -20.31
N ASP A 665 -22.78 -19.58 -19.81
CA ASP A 665 -22.68 -21.04 -19.82
C ASP A 665 -23.39 -21.71 -18.63
N ILE A 666 -23.75 -20.95 -17.60
CA ILE A 666 -24.53 -21.47 -16.46
C ILE A 666 -25.98 -21.74 -16.90
N PRO A 667 -26.48 -23.00 -16.83
CA PRO A 667 -27.81 -23.36 -17.32
C PRO A 667 -28.96 -22.75 -16.49
N ASP A 668 -28.81 -22.68 -15.17
CA ASP A 668 -29.83 -22.06 -14.31
C ASP A 668 -29.68 -20.54 -14.32
N VAL A 669 -30.66 -19.86 -14.90
CA VAL A 669 -30.72 -18.41 -15.00
C VAL A 669 -30.69 -17.71 -13.64
N ASN A 670 -31.15 -18.37 -12.56
CA ASN A 670 -31.11 -17.81 -11.21
C ASN A 670 -29.71 -17.89 -10.58
N GLU A 671 -28.87 -18.80 -11.07
CA GLU A 671 -27.52 -19.03 -10.54
C GLU A 671 -26.46 -18.19 -11.26
N LYS A 672 -26.76 -17.64 -12.45
CA LYS A 672 -25.84 -16.80 -13.25
C LYS A 672 -25.23 -15.62 -12.48
N SER A 673 -25.99 -15.09 -11.52
CA SER A 673 -25.58 -13.95 -10.67
C SER A 673 -25.07 -14.37 -9.29
N SER A 674 -25.02 -15.66 -9.00
CA SER A 674 -24.53 -16.16 -7.72
C SER A 674 -23.00 -16.11 -7.66
N ALA A 675 -22.45 -16.16 -6.45
CA ALA A 675 -21.01 -16.24 -6.19
C ALA A 675 -20.56 -17.69 -5.97
N GLY A 676 -21.17 -18.66 -6.66
CA GLY A 676 -20.87 -20.09 -6.49
C GLY A 676 -19.87 -20.63 -7.53
N PHE A 677 -19.26 -21.77 -7.23
CA PHE A 677 -18.43 -22.54 -8.16
C PHE A 677 -19.30 -23.35 -9.14
N PHE A 678 -19.19 -23.05 -10.44
CA PHE A 678 -19.89 -23.75 -11.52
C PHE A 678 -18.89 -24.40 -12.45
N MET A 679 -18.63 -25.68 -12.26
CA MET A 679 -17.52 -26.40 -12.87
C MET A 679 -17.98 -27.76 -13.36
N TYR A 680 -18.06 -27.93 -14.69
CA TYR A 680 -18.69 -29.08 -15.35
C TYR A 680 -17.66 -30.04 -15.98
N ASP A 681 -16.50 -29.51 -16.36
CA ASP A 681 -15.45 -30.20 -17.09
C ASP A 681 -14.05 -29.64 -16.75
N TRP A 682 -13.02 -30.31 -17.27
CA TRP A 682 -11.62 -29.93 -17.08
C TRP A 682 -10.98 -29.62 -18.43
N LEU A 683 -10.30 -28.48 -18.52
CA LEU A 683 -9.69 -27.94 -19.73
C LEU A 683 -8.21 -28.30 -19.81
N LEU A 684 -7.66 -28.24 -21.03
CA LEU A 684 -6.25 -28.43 -21.30
C LEU A 684 -5.68 -27.31 -22.16
N TRP A 685 -4.50 -26.86 -21.77
CA TRP A 685 -3.67 -25.91 -22.50
C TRP A 685 -2.28 -26.49 -22.73
N SER A 686 -1.56 -26.00 -23.74
CA SER A 686 -0.15 -26.36 -23.91
C SER A 686 0.70 -25.22 -24.44
N THR A 687 1.98 -25.22 -24.07
CA THR A 687 2.98 -24.28 -24.60
C THR A 687 4.33 -24.96 -24.81
N THR A 688 5.14 -24.38 -25.68
CA THR A 688 6.57 -24.72 -25.80
C THR A 688 7.47 -23.55 -25.38
N ASP A 689 6.91 -22.37 -25.16
CA ASP A 689 7.65 -21.12 -24.99
C ASP A 689 7.24 -20.31 -23.75
N MET A 690 6.28 -20.81 -22.95
CA MET A 690 5.71 -20.22 -21.73
C MET A 690 4.80 -19.00 -21.92
N VAL A 691 4.68 -18.47 -23.13
CA VAL A 691 3.96 -17.21 -23.37
C VAL A 691 2.82 -17.36 -24.36
N ASN A 692 2.96 -18.18 -25.40
CA ASN A 692 1.90 -18.50 -26.34
C ASN A 692 1.32 -19.87 -25.95
N TRP A 693 0.04 -19.88 -25.57
CA TRP A 693 -0.66 -21.07 -25.12
C TRP A 693 -1.72 -21.48 -26.14
N THR A 694 -1.75 -22.77 -26.49
CA THR A 694 -2.75 -23.39 -27.34
C THR A 694 -3.83 -24.03 -26.49
N GLU A 695 -5.10 -23.67 -26.73
CA GLU A 695 -6.26 -24.31 -26.09
C GLU A 695 -6.61 -25.66 -26.74
N HIS A 696 -6.91 -26.68 -25.94
CA HIS A 696 -7.38 -28.00 -26.41
C HIS A 696 -8.84 -28.31 -25.97
N GLY A 697 -9.46 -27.36 -25.28
CA GLY A 697 -10.81 -27.46 -24.70
C GLY A 697 -10.93 -28.53 -23.63
N ALA A 698 -12.16 -28.96 -23.33
CA ALA A 698 -12.42 -29.98 -22.32
C ALA A 698 -11.85 -31.36 -22.73
N VAL A 699 -11.01 -31.96 -21.87
CA VAL A 699 -10.39 -33.27 -22.08
C VAL A 699 -11.03 -34.39 -21.25
N ALA A 700 -11.71 -34.02 -20.18
CA ALA A 700 -12.51 -34.88 -19.32
C ALA A 700 -13.67 -34.08 -18.72
N SER A 701 -14.72 -34.76 -18.27
CA SER A 701 -15.87 -34.15 -17.62
C SER A 701 -16.47 -35.06 -16.55
N LEU A 702 -17.39 -34.54 -15.75
CA LEU A 702 -18.13 -35.36 -14.78
C LEU A 702 -18.94 -36.49 -15.44
N LYS A 703 -19.24 -36.40 -16.74
CA LYS A 703 -19.96 -37.44 -17.50
C LYS A 703 -19.09 -38.67 -17.78
N ASP A 704 -17.76 -38.54 -17.69
CA ASP A 704 -16.82 -39.65 -17.85
C ASP A 704 -16.73 -40.53 -16.59
N ILE A 705 -17.48 -40.17 -15.53
CA ILE A 705 -17.57 -40.85 -14.24
C ILE A 705 -19.03 -41.32 -14.02
N PRO A 706 -19.47 -42.40 -14.70
CA PRO A 706 -20.89 -42.72 -14.84
C PRO A 706 -21.57 -43.19 -13.54
N TRP A 707 -20.80 -43.56 -12.51
CA TRP A 707 -21.33 -43.95 -11.20
C TRP A 707 -21.72 -42.74 -10.32
N ARG A 708 -21.44 -41.51 -10.76
CA ARG A 708 -21.86 -40.27 -10.10
C ARG A 708 -22.87 -39.54 -10.98
N SER A 709 -24.01 -39.15 -10.40
CA SER A 709 -25.11 -38.49 -11.13
C SER A 709 -25.08 -36.95 -11.07
N ARG A 710 -24.16 -36.35 -10.31
CA ARG A 710 -24.07 -34.89 -10.15
C ARG A 710 -23.28 -34.28 -11.31
N GLU A 711 -23.81 -33.20 -11.88
CA GLU A 711 -23.24 -32.57 -13.07
C GLU A 711 -22.32 -31.37 -12.77
N ASN A 712 -22.28 -30.86 -11.52
CA ASN A 712 -21.38 -29.80 -11.08
C ASN A 712 -20.33 -30.31 -10.07
N GLY A 713 -19.16 -29.67 -10.02
CA GLY A 713 -18.06 -29.95 -9.09
C GLY A 713 -16.87 -30.66 -9.73
N ALA A 714 -16.51 -30.31 -10.96
CA ALA A 714 -15.27 -30.71 -11.62
C ALA A 714 -14.09 -29.88 -11.04
N TRP A 715 -13.68 -30.21 -9.81
CA TRP A 715 -12.69 -29.45 -9.04
C TRP A 715 -11.25 -29.95 -9.27
N ALA A 716 -10.29 -29.26 -8.67
CA ALA A 716 -8.84 -29.42 -8.72
C ALA A 716 -8.30 -30.81 -9.08
N ILE A 717 -8.00 -31.05 -10.36
CA ILE A 717 -7.35 -32.29 -10.81
C ILE A 717 -5.84 -32.22 -10.69
N GLN A 718 -5.19 -33.38 -10.58
CA GLN A 718 -3.80 -33.53 -11.03
C GLN A 718 -3.69 -34.64 -12.08
N THR A 719 -2.96 -34.36 -13.16
CA THR A 719 -2.62 -35.36 -14.20
C THR A 719 -1.13 -35.72 -14.13
N VAL A 720 -0.80 -37.02 -14.16
CA VAL A 720 0.58 -37.53 -14.19
C VAL A 720 0.77 -38.58 -15.28
N GLU A 721 2.00 -38.69 -15.80
CA GLU A 721 2.40 -39.74 -16.74
C GLU A 721 3.13 -40.86 -15.97
N ARG A 722 2.75 -42.11 -16.26
CA ARG A 722 3.49 -43.28 -15.78
C ARG A 722 3.28 -44.46 -16.72
N ASN A 723 4.35 -45.20 -17.01
CA ASN A 723 4.31 -46.41 -17.84
C ASN A 723 3.67 -46.18 -19.24
N GLY A 724 3.85 -44.99 -19.83
CA GLY A 724 3.29 -44.65 -21.14
C GLY A 724 1.77 -44.40 -21.14
N LYS A 725 1.16 -44.25 -19.96
CA LYS A 725 -0.24 -43.85 -19.75
C LYS A 725 -0.31 -42.57 -18.94
N TYR A 726 -1.45 -41.90 -19.03
CA TYR A 726 -1.76 -40.66 -18.33
C TYR A 726 -2.91 -40.91 -17.36
N TYR A 727 -2.72 -40.50 -16.10
CA TYR A 727 -3.66 -40.69 -15.02
C TYR A 727 -4.13 -39.34 -14.49
N LEU A 728 -5.42 -39.07 -14.58
CA LEU A 728 -6.07 -37.85 -14.09
C LEU A 728 -6.81 -38.20 -12.79
N TYR A 729 -6.34 -37.64 -11.68
CA TYR A 729 -6.96 -37.79 -10.36
C TYR A 729 -7.96 -36.66 -10.16
N ALA A 730 -9.24 -37.02 -10.02
CA ALA A 730 -10.35 -36.08 -10.00
C ALA A 730 -11.05 -36.08 -8.64
N PRO A 731 -10.99 -34.98 -7.86
CA PRO A 731 -11.76 -34.87 -6.64
C PRO A 731 -13.24 -34.66 -6.97
N LEU A 732 -14.09 -35.37 -6.26
CA LEU A 732 -15.53 -35.29 -6.41
C LEU A 732 -16.09 -34.89 -5.06
N HIS A 733 -16.40 -33.61 -4.87
CA HIS A 733 -16.81 -33.09 -3.55
C HIS A 733 -17.90 -33.96 -2.89
N GLY A 734 -17.55 -34.51 -1.72
CA GLY A 734 -18.36 -35.45 -0.92
C GLY A 734 -18.50 -36.88 -1.46
N HIS A 735 -17.72 -37.27 -2.48
CA HIS A 735 -17.76 -38.57 -3.17
C HIS A 735 -16.36 -39.16 -3.42
N GLY A 736 -15.33 -38.64 -2.75
CA GLY A 736 -13.96 -39.13 -2.83
C GLY A 736 -13.19 -38.65 -4.07
N ILE A 737 -12.04 -39.26 -4.32
CA ILE A 737 -11.18 -38.99 -5.47
C ILE A 737 -11.31 -40.16 -6.46
N ALA A 738 -11.68 -39.86 -7.70
CA ALA A 738 -11.65 -40.79 -8.82
C ALA A 738 -10.28 -40.75 -9.53
N VAL A 739 -9.98 -41.78 -10.31
CA VAL A 739 -8.84 -41.79 -11.23
C VAL A 739 -9.35 -42.16 -12.62
N LEU A 740 -8.96 -41.40 -13.62
CA LEU A 740 -9.22 -41.67 -15.03
C LEU A 740 -7.92 -41.97 -15.75
N GLU A 741 -7.94 -42.85 -16.75
CA GLU A 741 -6.77 -43.18 -17.57
C GLU A 741 -6.94 -42.78 -19.04
N ALA A 742 -5.83 -42.41 -19.68
CA ALA A 742 -5.73 -42.15 -21.12
C ALA A 742 -4.37 -42.61 -21.68
N ASP A 743 -4.31 -42.81 -23.00
CA ASP A 743 -3.07 -43.15 -23.71
C ASP A 743 -2.33 -41.89 -24.26
N SER A 744 -2.86 -40.70 -23.97
CA SER A 744 -2.36 -39.41 -24.44
C SER A 744 -2.71 -38.31 -23.43
N PRO A 745 -1.91 -37.24 -23.27
CA PRO A 745 -2.28 -36.12 -22.40
C PRO A 745 -3.54 -35.40 -22.90
N TYR A 746 -3.88 -35.56 -24.18
CA TYR A 746 -5.10 -35.02 -24.80
C TYR A 746 -6.38 -35.83 -24.49
N GLY A 747 -6.26 -36.93 -23.72
CA GLY A 747 -7.37 -37.85 -23.47
C GLY A 747 -7.66 -38.77 -24.68
N PRO A 748 -8.89 -39.28 -24.83
CA PRO A 748 -10.00 -39.16 -23.89
C PRO A 748 -9.70 -39.95 -22.62
N PHE A 749 -9.96 -39.32 -21.48
CA PHE A 749 -9.84 -39.95 -20.17
C PHE A 749 -11.05 -40.85 -19.88
N LYS A 750 -10.82 -42.03 -19.33
CA LYS A 750 -11.87 -43.01 -18.99
C LYS A 750 -11.69 -43.54 -17.59
N ASP A 751 -12.79 -43.76 -16.89
CA ASP A 751 -12.79 -44.36 -15.56
C ASP A 751 -12.55 -45.89 -15.65
N PRO A 752 -11.41 -46.39 -15.16
CA PRO A 752 -11.12 -47.83 -15.16
C PRO A 752 -11.72 -48.55 -13.95
N LEU A 753 -12.14 -47.84 -12.90
CA LEU A 753 -12.53 -48.41 -11.61
C LEU A 753 -14.04 -48.55 -11.45
N GLY A 754 -14.83 -47.62 -11.98
CA GLY A 754 -16.28 -47.57 -11.76
C GLY A 754 -16.66 -47.24 -10.31
N LYS A 755 -15.71 -46.71 -9.52
CA LYS A 755 -15.82 -46.34 -8.09
C LYS A 755 -14.69 -45.36 -7.72
N PRO A 756 -14.76 -44.64 -6.59
CA PRO A 756 -13.64 -43.81 -6.14
C PRO A 756 -12.42 -44.66 -5.76
N LEU A 757 -11.23 -44.09 -5.95
CA LEU A 757 -9.94 -44.63 -5.53
C LEU A 757 -9.77 -44.52 -4.01
N VAL A 758 -10.10 -43.35 -3.46
CA VAL A 758 -10.18 -43.07 -2.01
C VAL A 758 -11.50 -42.37 -1.71
N TRP A 759 -12.17 -42.80 -0.65
CA TRP A 759 -13.36 -42.13 -0.14
C TRP A 759 -13.65 -42.49 1.31
N ASP A 760 -13.46 -41.54 2.21
CA ASP A 760 -13.99 -41.57 3.56
C ASP A 760 -15.36 -40.90 3.59
N GLN A 761 -16.40 -41.73 3.67
CA GLN A 761 -17.80 -41.28 3.69
C GLN A 761 -18.18 -40.50 4.96
N SER A 762 -17.32 -40.47 5.98
CA SER A 762 -17.59 -39.75 7.22
C SER A 762 -17.31 -38.25 7.15
N ASN A 763 -16.63 -37.77 6.11
CA ASN A 763 -16.24 -36.37 5.95
C ASN A 763 -16.21 -35.93 4.48
N TRP A 764 -15.74 -34.70 4.24
CA TRP A 764 -15.65 -34.08 2.90
C TRP A 764 -14.21 -33.74 2.51
N TYR A 765 -13.23 -34.32 3.20
CA TYR A 765 -11.83 -33.89 3.10
C TYR A 765 -11.10 -34.49 1.90
N ASP A 766 -11.70 -35.45 1.19
CA ASP A 766 -11.10 -36.09 0.02
C ASP A 766 -11.19 -35.21 -1.25
N ILE A 767 -10.43 -34.12 -1.26
CA ILE A 767 -10.31 -33.18 -2.38
C ILE A 767 -8.85 -32.83 -2.68
N ASP A 768 -8.61 -32.21 -3.85
CA ASP A 768 -7.31 -31.68 -4.30
C ASP A 768 -6.17 -32.71 -4.27
N PRO A 769 -6.26 -33.78 -5.08
CA PRO A 769 -5.20 -34.77 -5.18
C PRO A 769 -3.91 -34.17 -5.71
N SER A 770 -2.79 -34.64 -5.17
CA SER A 770 -1.48 -34.50 -5.76
C SER A 770 -0.70 -35.81 -5.81
N VAL A 771 -0.06 -36.07 -6.95
CA VAL A 771 0.64 -37.32 -7.22
C VAL A 771 2.06 -37.07 -7.67
N TYR A 772 2.99 -37.79 -7.06
CA TYR A 772 4.40 -37.77 -7.42
C TYR A 772 5.00 -39.16 -7.30
N THR A 773 5.85 -39.52 -8.26
CA THR A 773 6.63 -40.76 -8.23
C THR A 773 8.06 -40.42 -7.83
N ASP A 774 8.51 -40.97 -6.70
CA ASP A 774 9.84 -40.74 -6.15
C ASP A 774 10.91 -41.51 -6.93
N ASP A 775 12.18 -41.18 -6.68
CA ASP A 775 13.34 -41.75 -7.38
C ASP A 775 13.46 -43.28 -7.21
N ASP A 776 12.87 -43.85 -6.15
CA ASP A 776 12.79 -45.29 -5.90
C ASP A 776 11.66 -46.00 -6.67
N GLY A 777 10.88 -45.25 -7.45
CA GLY A 777 9.73 -45.72 -8.20
C GLY A 777 8.43 -45.78 -7.40
N GLN A 778 8.42 -45.43 -6.11
CA GLN A 778 7.19 -45.40 -5.32
C GLN A 778 6.38 -44.14 -5.65
N ALA A 779 5.15 -44.33 -6.13
CA ALA A 779 4.20 -43.24 -6.28
C ALA A 779 3.43 -42.97 -4.98
N TYR A 780 3.25 -41.70 -4.65
CA TYR A 780 2.49 -41.21 -3.51
C TYR A 780 1.31 -40.39 -4.02
N LEU A 781 0.14 -40.60 -3.43
CA LEU A 781 -1.03 -39.74 -3.56
C LEU A 781 -1.18 -38.94 -2.27
N TYR A 782 -1.17 -37.62 -2.37
CA TYR A 782 -1.43 -36.62 -1.35
C TYR A 782 -2.77 -35.94 -1.61
N TRP A 783 -3.50 -35.48 -0.58
CA TRP A 783 -4.74 -34.73 -0.77
C TRP A 783 -5.24 -34.05 0.52
N GLY A 784 -6.16 -33.09 0.38
CA GLY A 784 -7.21 -32.83 1.37
C GLY A 784 -7.35 -31.40 1.93
N ASN A 785 -8.51 -31.14 2.53
CA ASN A 785 -8.89 -29.88 3.21
C ASN A 785 -9.75 -30.20 4.44
N PRO A 786 -9.49 -29.66 5.66
CA PRO A 786 -8.37 -28.80 6.04
C PRO A 786 -7.13 -29.61 6.50
N HIS A 787 -7.10 -30.89 6.16
CA HIS A 787 -6.11 -31.85 6.62
C HIS A 787 -5.39 -32.46 5.45
N THR A 788 -4.08 -32.67 5.59
CA THR A 788 -3.26 -33.34 4.60
C THR A 788 -3.23 -34.84 4.87
N PHE A 789 -3.54 -35.63 3.85
CA PHE A 789 -3.47 -37.09 3.86
C PHE A 789 -2.47 -37.57 2.82
N TYR A 790 -1.94 -38.78 3.00
CA TYR A 790 -1.25 -39.48 1.93
C TYR A 790 -1.53 -40.98 1.93
N ALA A 791 -1.33 -41.61 0.77
CA ALA A 791 -1.24 -43.06 0.61
C ALA A 791 -0.22 -43.41 -0.48
N LYS A 792 0.39 -44.59 -0.37
CA LYS A 792 1.23 -45.16 -1.43
C LYS A 792 0.34 -45.76 -2.50
N LEU A 793 0.66 -45.53 -3.77
CA LEU A 793 0.01 -46.17 -4.91
C LEU A 793 0.76 -47.45 -5.33
N ASN A 794 0.03 -48.40 -5.92
CA ASN A 794 0.65 -49.49 -6.67
C ASN A 794 1.15 -48.99 -8.03
N ASP A 795 1.91 -49.84 -8.74
CA ASP A 795 2.46 -49.50 -10.07
C ASP A 795 1.39 -49.35 -11.15
N ASP A 796 0.17 -49.83 -10.90
CA ASP A 796 -1.00 -49.65 -11.77
C ASP A 796 -1.62 -48.25 -11.71
N MET A 797 -1.17 -47.41 -10.75
CA MET A 797 -1.67 -46.04 -10.47
C MET A 797 -3.17 -45.93 -10.14
N THR A 798 -3.86 -47.07 -10.04
CA THR A 798 -5.32 -47.18 -9.90
C THR A 798 -5.73 -47.97 -8.66
N SER A 799 -4.76 -48.34 -7.81
CA SER A 799 -5.01 -48.93 -6.50
C SER A 799 -4.01 -48.48 -5.43
N LEU A 800 -4.44 -48.50 -4.16
CA LEU A 800 -3.59 -48.16 -3.02
C LEU A 800 -2.73 -49.37 -2.60
N LYS A 801 -1.48 -49.08 -2.27
CA LYS A 801 -0.49 -50.02 -1.71
C LYS A 801 -0.40 -49.95 -0.18
N SER A 802 -0.84 -48.85 0.42
CA SER A 802 -0.86 -48.64 1.87
C SER A 802 -2.24 -48.18 2.34
N GLU A 803 -2.44 -48.24 3.65
CA GLU A 803 -3.51 -47.49 4.31
C GLU A 803 -3.36 -45.98 4.10
N VAL A 804 -4.46 -45.26 4.25
CA VAL A 804 -4.50 -43.80 4.26
C VAL A 804 -3.93 -43.28 5.58
N VAL A 805 -3.02 -42.31 5.50
CA VAL A 805 -2.38 -41.71 6.68
C VAL A 805 -2.72 -40.22 6.74
N LYS A 806 -3.31 -39.78 7.86
CA LYS A 806 -3.46 -38.37 8.19
C LYS A 806 -2.14 -37.82 8.74
N LEU A 807 -1.59 -36.78 8.12
CA LEU A 807 -0.36 -36.14 8.56
C LEU A 807 -0.61 -35.17 9.73
N PRO A 808 0.42 -34.88 10.56
CA PRO A 808 0.39 -33.74 11.46
C PRO A 808 0.07 -32.45 10.70
N HIS A 809 -0.69 -31.55 11.33
CA HIS A 809 -1.09 -30.30 10.69
C HIS A 809 0.14 -29.40 10.43
N ILE A 810 0.29 -28.98 9.18
CA ILE A 810 1.32 -28.04 8.73
C ILE A 810 0.85 -26.61 9.03
N LYS A 811 1.71 -25.76 9.59
CA LYS A 811 1.38 -24.35 9.86
C LYS A 811 0.84 -23.68 8.60
N HIS A 812 -0.28 -22.97 8.71
CA HIS A 812 -0.99 -22.26 7.63
C HIS A 812 -1.55 -23.13 6.49
N TYR A 813 -1.55 -24.46 6.58
CA TYR A 813 -2.17 -25.30 5.54
C TYR A 813 -3.69 -25.13 5.54
N GLN A 814 -4.28 -24.91 4.36
CA GLN A 814 -5.72 -24.96 4.14
C GLN A 814 -6.09 -26.14 3.24
N GLU A 815 -5.60 -26.15 2.00
CA GLU A 815 -5.99 -27.12 0.98
C GLU A 815 -4.94 -27.22 -0.16
N GLY A 816 -5.24 -28.00 -1.19
CA GLY A 816 -4.42 -28.07 -2.41
C GLY A 816 -2.95 -28.45 -2.21
N PRO A 817 -2.62 -29.58 -1.55
CA PRO A 817 -1.23 -29.98 -1.40
C PRO A 817 -0.62 -30.24 -2.78
N TRP A 818 0.54 -29.66 -3.07
CA TRP A 818 1.36 -29.96 -4.24
C TRP A 818 2.66 -30.61 -3.79
N PHE A 819 2.69 -31.95 -3.87
CA PHE A 819 3.78 -32.78 -3.38
C PHE A 819 4.77 -33.08 -4.51
N TYR A 820 6.05 -32.78 -4.30
CA TYR A 820 7.12 -33.10 -5.24
C TYR A 820 8.49 -33.17 -4.55
N LYS A 821 9.50 -33.64 -5.28
CA LYS A 821 10.89 -33.67 -4.82
C LYS A 821 11.79 -32.93 -5.80
N ARG A 822 12.78 -32.22 -5.27
CA ARG A 822 13.81 -31.54 -6.06
C ARG A 822 15.12 -31.51 -5.28
N ASN A 823 16.23 -31.88 -5.93
CA ASN A 823 17.59 -31.84 -5.37
C ASN A 823 17.72 -32.47 -3.97
N GLY A 824 17.02 -33.58 -3.73
CA GLY A 824 17.05 -34.30 -2.44
C GLY A 824 16.10 -33.77 -1.37
N HIS A 825 15.40 -32.66 -1.61
CA HIS A 825 14.38 -32.13 -0.70
C HIS A 825 12.97 -32.47 -1.20
N TYR A 826 12.10 -32.85 -0.27
CA TYR A 826 10.67 -32.98 -0.53
C TYR A 826 9.96 -31.68 -0.19
N TYR A 827 9.00 -31.31 -1.03
CA TYR A 827 8.22 -30.09 -0.92
C TYR A 827 6.74 -30.45 -0.89
N CYS A 828 6.00 -29.73 -0.05
CA CYS A 828 4.54 -29.68 -0.07
C CYS A 828 4.18 -28.21 -0.15
N ALA A 829 3.88 -27.71 -1.35
CA ALA A 829 3.25 -26.41 -1.49
C ALA A 829 1.74 -26.55 -1.24
N PHE A 830 1.04 -25.49 -0.87
CA PHE A 830 -0.40 -25.53 -0.57
C PHE A 830 -1.03 -24.14 -0.62
N ALA A 831 -2.35 -24.12 -0.75
CA ALA A 831 -3.16 -22.95 -0.45
C ALA A 831 -3.12 -22.68 1.06
N SER A 832 -2.79 -21.44 1.46
CA SER A 832 -2.71 -21.09 2.88
C SER A 832 -4.08 -20.76 3.47
N THR A 833 -4.19 -20.77 4.80
CA THR A 833 -5.42 -20.42 5.54
C THR A 833 -6.09 -19.13 5.02
N CYS A 834 -7.35 -19.25 4.59
CA CYS A 834 -8.24 -18.17 4.13
C CYS A 834 -8.66 -17.24 5.28
N CYS A 835 -9.02 -15.97 5.02
CA CYS A 835 -8.93 -15.19 3.79
C CYS A 835 -8.34 -13.82 4.11
N PRO A 836 -7.41 -13.27 3.30
CA PRO A 836 -6.96 -13.76 1.99
C PRO A 836 -6.09 -15.02 2.01
N GLU A 837 -6.18 -15.85 0.96
CA GLU A 837 -5.32 -17.03 0.77
C GLU A 837 -4.00 -16.69 0.05
N ALA A 838 -3.00 -17.55 0.23
CA ALA A 838 -1.64 -17.41 -0.32
C ALA A 838 -1.15 -18.74 -0.90
N LEU A 839 0.05 -18.74 -1.49
CA LEU A 839 0.78 -19.96 -1.80
C LEU A 839 1.86 -20.20 -0.74
N GLY A 840 1.61 -21.12 0.18
CA GLY A 840 2.55 -21.56 1.22
C GLY A 840 3.35 -22.79 0.81
N TYR A 841 4.46 -23.08 1.51
CA TYR A 841 5.12 -24.37 1.37
C TYR A 841 5.81 -24.86 2.65
N ALA A 842 5.94 -26.18 2.74
CA ALA A 842 6.71 -26.91 3.72
C ALA A 842 7.75 -27.79 3.04
N MET A 843 8.82 -28.11 3.77
CA MET A 843 9.89 -29.01 3.32
C MET A 843 10.04 -30.20 4.27
N SER A 844 10.57 -31.31 3.73
CA SER A 844 10.98 -32.48 4.50
C SER A 844 12.16 -33.21 3.84
N ASP A 845 12.88 -33.99 4.63
CA ASP A 845 13.91 -34.92 4.15
C ASP A 845 13.32 -36.31 3.78
N SER A 846 12.01 -36.48 3.93
CA SER A 846 11.29 -37.74 3.68
C SER A 846 9.99 -37.49 2.92
N PRO A 847 9.56 -38.42 2.03
CA PRO A 847 8.31 -38.29 1.28
C PRO A 847 7.05 -38.34 2.16
N THR A 848 7.17 -38.55 3.47
CA THR A 848 6.04 -38.66 4.41
C THR A 848 6.19 -37.75 5.63
N GLY A 849 7.10 -36.77 5.59
CA GLY A 849 7.38 -35.88 6.71
C GLY A 849 8.40 -36.42 7.73
N PRO A 850 8.61 -35.71 8.86
CA PRO A 850 7.83 -34.55 9.31
C PRO A 850 7.97 -33.35 8.37
N TRP A 851 6.86 -32.63 8.17
CA TRP A 851 6.80 -31.44 7.33
C TRP A 851 7.07 -30.19 8.16
N GLU A 852 8.08 -29.42 7.75
CA GLU A 852 8.43 -28.15 8.37
C GLU A 852 7.97 -27.01 7.48
N TRP A 853 7.03 -26.19 7.96
CA TRP A 853 6.65 -24.96 7.28
C TRP A 853 7.87 -24.06 7.09
N LYS A 854 8.06 -23.52 5.88
CA LYS A 854 9.19 -22.65 5.59
C LYS A 854 8.74 -21.21 5.38
N ASN A 855 7.96 -20.95 4.33
CA ASN A 855 7.53 -19.60 4.00
C ASN A 855 6.38 -19.61 2.98
N TYR A 856 5.98 -18.43 2.53
CA TYR A 856 5.18 -18.24 1.32
C TYR A 856 6.04 -18.24 0.07
N ILE A 857 5.57 -18.91 -0.98
CA ILE A 857 6.00 -18.68 -2.36
C ILE A 857 5.41 -17.34 -2.82
N MET A 858 4.10 -17.15 -2.62
CA MET A 858 3.38 -15.90 -2.86
C MET A 858 2.55 -15.59 -1.63
N ARG A 859 2.63 -14.36 -1.13
CA ARG A 859 1.95 -13.94 0.11
C ARG A 859 0.45 -13.73 -0.08
N PRO A 860 -0.32 -13.82 1.01
CA PRO A 860 -1.74 -13.52 0.97
C PRO A 860 -1.96 -12.05 0.63
N THR A 861 -2.96 -11.77 -0.19
CA THR A 861 -3.38 -10.41 -0.58
C THR A 861 -4.88 -10.38 -0.74
N LEU A 862 -5.54 -9.29 -0.32
CA LEU A 862 -6.99 -9.14 -0.47
C LEU A 862 -7.45 -8.97 -1.94
N ARG A 863 -6.50 -8.88 -2.89
CA ARG A 863 -6.76 -9.06 -4.32
C ARG A 863 -7.20 -10.48 -4.68
N ASP A 864 -6.95 -11.44 -3.79
CA ASP A 864 -7.25 -12.85 -3.99
C ASP A 864 -7.96 -13.46 -2.76
N ARG A 865 -8.89 -14.38 -3.00
CA ARG A 865 -9.68 -15.06 -1.95
C ARG A 865 -9.53 -16.57 -1.94
N GLY A 866 -8.83 -17.13 -2.92
CA GLY A 866 -8.53 -18.55 -2.99
C GLY A 866 -7.35 -18.82 -3.91
N ASN A 867 -6.40 -19.66 -3.53
CA ASN A 867 -5.26 -20.00 -4.38
C ASN A 867 -5.05 -21.50 -4.50
N HIS A 868 -4.32 -21.97 -5.52
CA HIS A 868 -4.04 -23.40 -5.68
C HIS A 868 -2.73 -23.61 -6.43
N PRO A 869 -1.68 -24.21 -5.82
CA PRO A 869 -0.38 -24.32 -6.45
C PRO A 869 -0.33 -25.42 -7.52
N GLY A 870 0.40 -25.14 -8.59
CA GLY A 870 0.97 -26.13 -9.50
C GLY A 870 2.42 -25.78 -9.79
N ILE A 871 3.38 -26.68 -9.54
CA ILE A 871 4.82 -26.40 -9.69
C ILE A 871 5.46 -27.42 -10.62
N CYS A 872 6.26 -26.95 -11.58
CA CYS A 872 7.03 -27.81 -12.47
C CYS A 872 8.38 -27.21 -12.86
N ASP A 873 9.32 -28.09 -13.21
CA ASP A 873 10.54 -27.72 -13.91
C ASP A 873 10.34 -27.90 -15.43
N PHE A 874 10.57 -26.85 -16.22
CA PHE A 874 10.42 -26.87 -17.67
C PHE A 874 11.59 -26.16 -18.35
N LYS A 875 12.27 -26.86 -19.27
CA LYS A 875 13.40 -26.36 -20.07
C LYS A 875 14.50 -25.65 -19.24
N GLY A 876 14.79 -26.17 -18.05
CA GLY A 876 15.85 -25.67 -17.16
C GLY A 876 15.43 -24.53 -16.23
N HIS A 877 14.14 -24.17 -16.23
CA HIS A 877 13.53 -23.17 -15.36
C HIS A 877 12.49 -23.83 -14.45
N SER A 878 12.20 -23.21 -13.30
CA SER A 878 11.18 -23.68 -12.36
C SER A 878 10.03 -22.68 -12.32
N TYR A 879 8.79 -23.16 -12.41
CA TYR A 879 7.60 -22.31 -12.48
C TYR A 879 6.60 -22.67 -11.39
N VAL A 880 5.94 -21.65 -10.84
CA VAL A 880 4.73 -21.80 -10.04
C VAL A 880 3.54 -21.24 -10.83
N PHE A 881 2.46 -22.00 -10.82
CA PHE A 881 1.14 -21.62 -11.28
C PHE A 881 0.21 -21.49 -10.08
N GLY A 882 -0.73 -20.57 -10.20
CA GLY A 882 -1.82 -20.40 -9.25
C GLY A 882 -3.00 -19.73 -9.93
N GLN A 883 -3.90 -19.18 -9.12
CA GLN A 883 -5.11 -18.51 -9.61
C GLN A 883 -5.28 -17.14 -8.98
N ASN A 884 -6.22 -16.36 -9.53
CA ASN A 884 -6.61 -15.02 -9.09
C ASN A 884 -7.98 -14.66 -9.68
N TYR A 885 -8.42 -13.42 -9.48
CA TYR A 885 -9.68 -12.87 -9.99
C TYR A 885 -9.48 -11.70 -10.98
N ASP A 886 -8.25 -11.52 -11.50
CA ASP A 886 -7.87 -10.35 -12.30
C ASP A 886 -8.69 -10.21 -13.58
N LEU A 887 -9.00 -11.34 -14.23
CA LEU A 887 -9.81 -11.34 -15.46
C LEU A 887 -11.24 -10.86 -15.20
N MET A 888 -11.86 -11.28 -14.09
CA MET A 888 -13.21 -10.85 -13.70
C MET A 888 -13.24 -9.35 -13.39
N HIS A 889 -12.18 -8.81 -12.78
CA HIS A 889 -12.05 -7.40 -12.43
C HIS A 889 -11.92 -6.45 -13.62
N LEU A 890 -11.80 -6.96 -14.85
CA LEU A 890 -12.00 -6.16 -16.07
C LEU A 890 -13.45 -5.74 -16.25
N ASP A 891 -14.41 -6.56 -15.78
CA ASP A 891 -15.85 -6.34 -15.96
C ASP A 891 -16.55 -5.87 -14.67
N THR A 892 -16.19 -6.45 -13.52
CA THR A 892 -16.88 -6.18 -12.24
C THR A 892 -15.98 -6.42 -11.03
N PHE A 893 -16.20 -5.64 -9.96
CA PHE A 893 -15.58 -5.86 -8.65
C PHE A 893 -16.48 -6.60 -7.65
N ILE A 894 -17.67 -7.02 -8.10
CA ILE A 894 -18.53 -7.92 -7.30
C ILE A 894 -17.89 -9.31 -7.35
N HIS A 895 -17.60 -9.87 -6.18
CA HIS A 895 -17.00 -11.20 -6.06
C HIS A 895 -17.90 -12.28 -6.67
N HIS A 896 -17.33 -13.06 -7.58
CA HIS A 896 -17.87 -14.31 -8.09
C HIS A 896 -16.73 -15.33 -8.20
N GLU A 897 -17.02 -16.63 -8.06
CA GLU A 897 -16.04 -17.69 -8.28
C GLU A 897 -15.78 -17.89 -9.77
N ARG A 898 -15.04 -16.93 -10.33
CA ARG A 898 -14.65 -16.79 -11.74
C ARG A 898 -13.16 -16.49 -11.77
N ARG A 899 -12.38 -17.52 -11.51
CA ARG A 899 -10.94 -17.40 -11.34
C ARG A 899 -10.22 -17.41 -12.69
N SER A 900 -8.98 -16.98 -12.69
CA SER A 900 -8.07 -17.05 -13.83
C SER A 900 -6.71 -17.55 -13.41
N VAL A 901 -6.19 -18.55 -14.13
CA VAL A 901 -4.85 -19.10 -13.88
C VAL A 901 -3.78 -18.10 -14.32
N SER A 902 -2.78 -17.92 -13.46
CA SER A 902 -1.54 -17.18 -13.72
C SER A 902 -0.32 -18.04 -13.39
N GLY A 903 0.85 -17.60 -13.85
CA GLY A 903 2.12 -18.24 -13.50
C GLY A 903 3.27 -17.26 -13.41
N THR A 904 4.35 -17.67 -12.74
CA THR A 904 5.63 -16.95 -12.71
C THR A 904 6.80 -17.92 -12.53
N GLU A 905 8.00 -17.52 -12.92
CA GLU A 905 9.22 -18.25 -12.63
C GLU A 905 9.55 -18.12 -11.12
N ILE A 906 10.02 -19.20 -10.50
CA ILE A 906 10.49 -19.22 -9.11
C ILE A 906 11.95 -19.66 -9.05
N THR A 907 12.64 -19.19 -8.02
CA THR A 907 14.03 -19.52 -7.77
C THR A 907 14.18 -20.15 -6.39
N TYR A 908 15.12 -21.09 -6.30
CA TYR A 908 15.48 -21.75 -5.05
C TYR A 908 16.80 -21.19 -4.54
N ASN A 909 16.88 -20.95 -3.23
CA ASN A 909 18.12 -20.67 -2.52
C ASN A 909 18.99 -21.93 -2.44
N GLU A 910 20.25 -21.76 -2.05
CA GLU A 910 21.21 -22.87 -1.92
C GLU A 910 20.76 -23.95 -0.92
N ASP A 911 19.99 -23.57 0.11
CA ASP A 911 19.43 -24.47 1.12
C ASP A 911 18.12 -25.15 0.68
N GLY A 912 17.69 -24.93 -0.57
CA GLY A 912 16.46 -25.46 -1.12
C GLY A 912 15.20 -24.66 -0.79
N THR A 913 15.27 -23.59 0.00
CA THR A 913 14.10 -22.72 0.23
C THR A 913 13.72 -21.95 -1.03
N ILE A 914 12.42 -21.71 -1.24
CA ILE A 914 11.89 -20.96 -2.38
C ILE A 914 11.91 -19.46 -2.07
N GLN A 915 12.41 -18.64 -3.00
CA GLN A 915 12.35 -17.19 -2.90
C GLN A 915 10.91 -16.73 -3.08
N GLN A 916 10.46 -15.85 -2.20
CA GLN A 916 9.13 -15.26 -2.30
C GLN A 916 9.02 -14.38 -3.56
N VAL A 917 7.92 -14.50 -4.27
CA VAL A 917 7.60 -13.71 -5.46
C VAL A 917 6.40 -12.77 -5.18
N PRO A 918 6.34 -11.57 -5.80
CA PRO A 918 5.16 -10.67 -5.72
C PRO A 918 3.84 -11.28 -6.22
N TYR A 919 2.73 -10.56 -6.03
CA TYR A 919 1.44 -10.92 -6.65
C TYR A 919 1.55 -10.94 -8.18
N TRP A 920 0.69 -11.72 -8.85
CA TRP A 920 0.76 -12.01 -10.29
C TRP A 920 0.97 -10.77 -11.17
N LEU A 921 0.15 -9.72 -11.03
CA LEU A 921 0.23 -8.49 -11.82
C LEU A 921 1.45 -7.61 -11.51
N ASP A 922 2.03 -7.78 -10.33
CA ASP A 922 3.19 -7.01 -9.87
C ASP A 922 4.51 -7.60 -10.38
N GLN A 923 4.46 -8.78 -11.02
CA GLN A 923 5.60 -9.43 -11.67
C GLN A 923 5.99 -8.76 -12.98
N GLU A 924 7.25 -8.98 -13.37
CA GLU A 924 7.67 -8.79 -14.74
C GLU A 924 6.98 -9.82 -15.66
N PRO A 925 6.70 -9.47 -16.93
CA PRO A 925 6.09 -10.39 -17.88
C PRO A 925 6.89 -11.69 -18.00
N MET A 926 6.16 -12.82 -18.08
CA MET A 926 6.78 -14.13 -18.31
C MET A 926 7.77 -14.08 -19.48
N LYS A 927 8.97 -14.61 -19.26
CA LYS A 927 10.02 -14.69 -20.28
C LYS A 927 9.68 -15.78 -21.29
N GLN A 928 9.76 -15.42 -22.57
CA GLN A 928 9.61 -16.38 -23.66
C GLN A 928 10.87 -17.24 -23.81
N LEU A 929 10.69 -18.57 -23.91
CA LEU A 929 11.80 -19.52 -23.96
C LEU A 929 12.32 -19.80 -25.37
N CYS A 930 11.47 -19.68 -26.39
CA CYS A 930 11.84 -19.81 -27.80
C CYS A 930 10.86 -19.02 -28.68
N TRP A 931 11.30 -18.61 -29.87
CA TRP A 931 10.45 -17.87 -30.79
C TRP A 931 9.42 -18.77 -31.48
N LEU A 932 8.24 -18.21 -31.72
CA LEU A 932 7.17 -18.87 -32.48
C LEU A 932 7.51 -18.83 -33.96
N ASN A 933 7.42 -19.98 -34.64
CA ASN A 933 7.63 -20.10 -36.08
C ASN A 933 6.32 -19.81 -36.85
N PRO A 934 6.17 -18.67 -37.54
CA PRO A 934 4.94 -18.32 -38.25
C PRO A 934 4.73 -19.09 -39.55
N TYR A 935 5.73 -19.83 -40.03
CA TYR A 935 5.69 -20.57 -41.30
C TYR A 935 5.11 -21.98 -41.17
N GLU A 936 4.83 -22.39 -39.94
CA GLU A 936 4.05 -23.59 -39.66
C GLU A 936 2.56 -23.23 -39.56
N ARG A 937 1.71 -24.24 -39.47
CA ARG A 937 0.32 -24.00 -39.10
C ARG A 937 0.28 -23.63 -37.62
N VAL A 938 -0.34 -22.51 -37.32
CA VAL A 938 -0.59 -22.04 -35.96
C VAL A 938 -2.10 -21.99 -35.75
N GLU A 939 -2.59 -22.67 -34.73
CA GLU A 939 -4.00 -22.66 -34.40
C GLU A 939 -4.46 -21.25 -34.00
N ALA A 940 -5.70 -20.87 -34.34
CA ALA A 940 -6.24 -19.56 -33.98
C ALA A 940 -6.35 -19.40 -32.46
N GLU A 941 -6.59 -20.49 -31.75
CA GLU A 941 -6.59 -20.61 -30.29
C GLU A 941 -5.19 -20.75 -29.67
N THR A 942 -4.11 -20.49 -30.44
CA THR A 942 -2.77 -20.26 -29.90
C THR A 942 -2.55 -18.77 -29.72
N MET A 943 -2.42 -18.32 -28.47
CA MET A 943 -2.29 -16.89 -28.18
C MET A 943 -1.58 -16.63 -26.86
N ALA A 944 -1.03 -15.42 -26.74
CA ALA A 944 -0.59 -14.82 -25.48
C ALA A 944 -1.66 -13.91 -24.88
N TRP A 945 -2.59 -13.39 -25.70
CA TRP A 945 -3.73 -12.60 -25.25
C TRP A 945 -4.90 -12.68 -26.25
N GLY A 946 -6.13 -12.77 -25.74
CA GLY A 946 -7.35 -12.75 -26.55
C GLY A 946 -8.63 -12.42 -25.77
N TYR A 947 -8.57 -11.49 -24.81
CA TYR A 947 -9.76 -11.08 -24.05
C TYR A 947 -10.91 -10.59 -24.95
N GLY A 948 -12.14 -10.98 -24.60
CA GLY A 948 -13.35 -10.74 -25.40
C GLY A 948 -13.70 -11.90 -26.33
N LEU A 949 -12.70 -12.65 -26.79
CA LEU A 949 -12.90 -13.80 -27.68
C LEU A 949 -13.43 -15.02 -26.93
N LYS A 950 -14.14 -15.90 -27.64
CA LYS A 950 -14.59 -17.20 -27.14
C LYS A 950 -14.01 -18.35 -27.95
N SER A 951 -13.95 -19.52 -27.33
CA SER A 951 -13.41 -20.75 -27.93
C SER A 951 -14.36 -21.93 -27.74
N ALA A 952 -14.38 -22.83 -28.74
CA ALA A 952 -15.18 -24.06 -28.71
C ALA A 952 -14.62 -25.15 -29.64
N LYS A 953 -15.01 -26.41 -29.42
CA LYS A 953 -14.69 -27.53 -30.33
C LYS A 953 -15.62 -27.53 -31.55
N MET A 954 -15.06 -27.62 -32.75
CA MET A 954 -15.77 -27.74 -34.03
C MET A 954 -16.72 -28.94 -34.03
N GLY A 955 -17.88 -28.83 -34.68
CA GLY A 955 -18.79 -29.96 -34.90
C GLY A 955 -18.37 -30.93 -36.01
N ILE A 956 -17.24 -30.68 -36.69
CA ILE A 956 -16.85 -31.30 -37.98
C ILE A 956 -15.59 -32.14 -37.82
N GLU A 957 -15.50 -33.26 -38.57
CA GLU A 957 -14.33 -34.14 -38.65
C GLU A 957 -13.00 -33.37 -38.94
N ASN A 958 -12.06 -33.41 -37.98
CA ASN A 958 -10.62 -33.12 -38.00
C ASN A 958 -10.05 -33.29 -39.40
N THR A 959 -9.52 -32.19 -39.91
CA THR A 959 -8.92 -32.07 -41.24
C THR A 959 -7.52 -32.69 -41.33
N GLY A 960 -7.08 -33.40 -40.27
CA GLY A 960 -5.91 -34.27 -40.24
C GLY A 960 -4.63 -33.64 -39.68
N VAL A 961 -4.71 -32.82 -38.62
CA VAL A 961 -3.66 -31.78 -38.39
C VAL A 961 -2.91 -31.81 -37.05
N VAL A 962 -3.15 -32.81 -36.20
CA VAL A 962 -2.17 -33.17 -35.14
C VAL A 962 -1.90 -34.66 -35.31
N ALA A 963 -0.66 -35.01 -35.68
CA ALA A 963 -0.27 -36.41 -35.91
C ALA A 963 -0.50 -37.30 -34.67
N ASP A 964 -0.45 -36.70 -33.47
CA ASP A 964 -0.53 -37.36 -32.17
C ASP A 964 -1.85 -37.14 -31.42
N MET A 965 -2.87 -36.50 -32.04
CA MET A 965 -4.21 -36.46 -31.44
C MET A 965 -4.88 -37.83 -31.63
N PRO A 966 -5.22 -38.55 -30.54
CA PRO A 966 -5.82 -39.86 -30.66
C PRO A 966 -7.15 -39.78 -31.42
N THR A 967 -7.34 -40.74 -32.33
CA THR A 967 -8.53 -40.93 -33.18
C THR A 967 -9.86 -41.02 -32.42
N SER A 968 -9.83 -41.11 -31.08
CA SER A 968 -10.97 -41.37 -30.21
C SER A 968 -11.74 -40.14 -29.71
N THR A 969 -11.34 -38.91 -30.03
CA THR A 969 -12.12 -37.67 -29.70
C THR A 969 -13.08 -37.22 -30.81
N GLY A 970 -13.37 -38.10 -31.78
CA GLY A 970 -14.39 -37.85 -32.80
C GLY A 970 -13.98 -36.82 -33.85
N LYS A 971 -12.67 -36.60 -34.05
CA LYS A 971 -12.13 -35.70 -35.07
C LYS A 971 -12.74 -34.29 -34.93
N LYS A 972 -12.42 -33.46 -33.93
CA LYS A 972 -12.98 -32.08 -33.84
C LYS A 972 -11.90 -31.10 -33.39
N ASN A 973 -11.50 -30.15 -34.25
CA ASN A 973 -10.51 -29.10 -33.89
C ASN A 973 -11.15 -28.02 -33.01
N MET A 974 -10.37 -27.18 -32.34
CA MET A 974 -10.87 -25.96 -31.69
C MET A 974 -11.09 -24.85 -32.74
N TYR A 975 -11.84 -23.81 -32.36
CA TYR A 975 -11.98 -22.58 -33.13
C TYR A 975 -12.27 -21.40 -32.21
N ILE A 976 -11.89 -20.20 -32.66
CA ILE A 976 -12.23 -18.92 -32.01
C ILE A 976 -13.49 -18.33 -32.63
N PHE A 977 -14.40 -17.80 -31.80
CA PHE A 977 -15.65 -17.15 -32.20
C PHE A 977 -16.01 -15.98 -31.28
N ASP A 978 -17.21 -15.42 -31.48
CA ASP A 978 -17.72 -14.24 -30.77
C ASP A 978 -16.85 -12.99 -30.98
N ILE A 979 -16.45 -12.79 -32.23
CA ILE A 979 -15.47 -11.78 -32.62
C ILE A 979 -16.15 -10.43 -32.87
N ASN A 980 -15.78 -9.43 -32.07
CA ASN A 980 -16.30 -8.07 -32.13
C ASN A 980 -15.27 -7.06 -32.65
N ASP A 981 -15.77 -5.90 -33.09
CA ASP A 981 -14.94 -4.78 -33.53
C ASP A 981 -14.04 -4.28 -32.39
N GLY A 982 -12.73 -4.21 -32.64
CA GLY A 982 -11.72 -3.74 -31.69
C GLY A 982 -11.03 -4.83 -30.88
N GLU A 983 -11.54 -6.06 -30.92
CA GLU A 983 -10.87 -7.23 -30.32
C GLU A 983 -9.68 -7.69 -31.18
N PHE A 984 -8.79 -8.49 -30.59
CA PHE A 984 -7.62 -9.01 -31.29
C PHE A 984 -7.06 -10.28 -30.64
N ILE A 985 -6.30 -11.04 -31.42
CA ILE A 985 -5.38 -12.07 -30.91
C ILE A 985 -3.97 -11.49 -30.89
N LYS A 986 -3.26 -11.64 -29.77
CA LYS A 986 -1.83 -11.32 -29.65
C LYS A 986 -1.00 -12.60 -29.56
N LEU A 987 0.10 -12.64 -30.31
CA LEU A 987 1.19 -13.61 -30.15
C LEU A 987 2.47 -12.87 -29.79
N ARG A 988 3.27 -13.45 -28.90
CA ARG A 988 4.56 -12.90 -28.49
C ARG A 988 5.71 -13.55 -29.24
N GLY A 989 6.69 -12.74 -29.66
CA GLY A 989 7.95 -13.20 -30.26
C GLY A 989 7.81 -14.16 -31.43
N VAL A 990 7.15 -13.70 -32.50
CA VAL A 990 7.00 -14.40 -33.79
C VAL A 990 8.21 -14.12 -34.68
N ASP A 991 8.95 -15.15 -35.09
CA ASP A 991 10.17 -15.03 -35.89
C ASP A 991 9.90 -15.12 -37.41
N PHE A 992 9.82 -13.97 -38.08
CA PHE A 992 9.70 -13.86 -39.53
C PHE A 992 11.04 -14.08 -40.26
N GLY A 993 12.13 -14.35 -39.54
CA GLY A 993 13.46 -14.60 -40.08
C GLY A 993 14.01 -13.46 -40.95
N GLU A 994 15.16 -13.70 -41.57
CA GLU A 994 15.82 -12.69 -42.42
C GLU A 994 15.16 -12.50 -43.79
N LYS A 995 14.45 -13.53 -44.27
CA LYS A 995 13.79 -13.52 -45.59
C LYS A 995 12.45 -12.78 -45.57
N GLY A 996 11.82 -12.69 -44.40
CA GLY A 996 10.54 -12.05 -44.16
C GLY A 996 9.36 -12.80 -44.75
N ALA A 997 8.16 -12.51 -44.24
CA ALA A 997 6.95 -13.11 -44.76
C ALA A 997 6.40 -12.34 -45.98
N LYS A 998 5.89 -13.08 -46.98
CA LYS A 998 5.28 -12.50 -48.20
C LYS A 998 3.78 -12.65 -48.27
N LYS A 999 3.23 -13.64 -47.59
CA LYS A 999 1.80 -13.97 -47.63
C LYS A 999 1.34 -14.50 -46.29
N PHE A 1000 0.21 -14.00 -45.83
CA PHE A 1000 -0.53 -14.56 -44.71
C PHE A 1000 -1.77 -15.31 -45.22
N SER A 1001 -2.09 -16.44 -44.59
CA SER A 1001 -3.32 -17.19 -44.84
C SER A 1001 -4.00 -17.54 -43.53
N ILE A 1002 -5.32 -17.39 -43.47
CA ILE A 1002 -6.16 -17.74 -42.33
C ILE A 1002 -7.34 -18.56 -42.81
N THR A 1003 -7.64 -19.65 -42.11
CA THR A 1003 -8.79 -20.51 -42.37
C THR A 1003 -9.92 -20.14 -41.42
N ALA A 1004 -11.08 -19.80 -42.00
CA ALA A 1004 -12.22 -19.31 -41.25
C ALA A 1004 -13.56 -19.70 -41.91
N ALA A 1005 -14.64 -19.69 -41.12
CA ALA A 1005 -16.02 -19.75 -41.59
C ALA A 1005 -16.75 -18.49 -41.15
N SER A 1006 -17.64 -17.93 -41.98
CA SER A 1006 -18.40 -16.74 -41.60
C SER A 1006 -19.77 -16.68 -42.27
N THR A 1007 -20.75 -16.19 -41.52
CA THR A 1007 -22.11 -15.89 -42.04
C THR A 1007 -22.25 -14.48 -42.61
N GLY A 1008 -21.29 -13.60 -42.35
CA GLY A 1008 -21.20 -12.26 -42.91
C GLY A 1008 -19.77 -11.88 -43.28
N ALA A 1009 -19.25 -10.76 -42.79
CA ALA A 1009 -17.90 -10.28 -43.08
C ALA A 1009 -17.12 -9.99 -41.80
N CYS A 1010 -15.79 -10.15 -41.87
CA CYS A 1010 -14.85 -9.77 -40.81
C CYS A 1010 -13.52 -9.40 -41.47
N LYS A 1011 -12.96 -8.25 -41.11
CA LYS A 1011 -11.63 -7.82 -41.54
C LYS A 1011 -10.62 -8.15 -40.45
N VAL A 1012 -9.58 -8.90 -40.82
CA VAL A 1012 -8.42 -9.19 -39.97
C VAL A 1012 -7.25 -8.33 -40.43
N THR A 1013 -6.87 -7.35 -39.61
CA THR A 1013 -5.71 -6.48 -39.85
C THR A 1013 -4.52 -7.02 -39.06
N LEU A 1014 -3.45 -7.38 -39.77
CA LEU A 1014 -2.21 -7.88 -39.17
C LEU A 1014 -1.34 -6.69 -38.78
N ARG A 1015 -0.93 -6.63 -37.52
CA ARG A 1015 -0.06 -5.57 -36.99
C ARG A 1015 1.10 -6.15 -36.21
N VAL A 1016 2.20 -5.40 -36.13
CA VAL A 1016 3.37 -5.78 -35.33
C VAL A 1016 3.63 -4.78 -34.20
N ASP A 1017 4.10 -5.31 -33.07
CA ASP A 1017 4.60 -4.58 -31.89
C ASP A 1017 3.56 -3.69 -31.17
N GLY A 1018 2.27 -3.84 -31.49
CA GLY A 1018 1.17 -3.19 -30.78
C GLY A 1018 -0.17 -3.30 -31.51
N GLN A 1019 -1.27 -3.13 -30.77
CA GLN A 1019 -2.63 -3.11 -31.34
C GLN A 1019 -2.81 -1.94 -32.34
N GLU A 1020 -2.15 -0.82 -32.09
CA GLU A 1020 -2.06 0.33 -33.00
C GLU A 1020 -0.74 0.38 -33.77
N GLY A 1021 0.00 -0.74 -33.77
CA GLY A 1021 1.30 -0.88 -34.42
C GLY A 1021 1.23 -0.90 -35.95
N SER A 1022 2.39 -1.12 -36.57
CA SER A 1022 2.51 -1.07 -38.04
C SER A 1022 1.68 -2.16 -38.71
N VAL A 1023 0.83 -1.80 -39.68
CA VAL A 1023 0.04 -2.76 -40.46
C VAL A 1023 0.94 -3.49 -41.45
N ILE A 1024 0.95 -4.82 -41.37
CA ILE A 1024 1.72 -5.68 -42.27
C ILE A 1024 0.86 -6.42 -43.29
N GLY A 1025 -0.47 -6.45 -43.15
CA GLY A 1025 -1.38 -7.07 -44.11
C GLY A 1025 -2.83 -7.01 -43.65
N GLU A 1026 -3.76 -7.20 -44.58
CA GLU A 1026 -5.21 -7.18 -44.28
C GLU A 1026 -5.91 -8.32 -45.02
N ALA A 1027 -6.56 -9.22 -44.27
CA ALA A 1027 -7.34 -10.33 -44.82
C ALA A 1027 -8.84 -10.07 -44.62
N GLU A 1028 -9.59 -10.10 -45.71
CA GLU A 1028 -11.05 -9.94 -45.72
C GLU A 1028 -11.71 -11.32 -45.68
N ILE A 1029 -12.28 -11.68 -44.53
CA ILE A 1029 -13.07 -12.91 -44.36
C ILE A 1029 -14.48 -12.62 -44.88
N SER A 1030 -14.75 -13.07 -46.10
CA SER A 1030 -16.10 -12.97 -46.70
C SER A 1030 -16.98 -14.15 -46.32
N LYS A 1031 -18.30 -13.98 -46.42
CA LYS A 1031 -19.30 -15.02 -46.17
C LYS A 1031 -18.96 -16.35 -46.85
N THR A 1032 -18.90 -17.41 -46.06
CA THR A 1032 -18.62 -18.77 -46.54
C THR A 1032 -19.90 -19.60 -46.78
N GLY A 1033 -21.03 -19.10 -46.29
CA GLY A 1033 -22.37 -19.66 -46.48
C GLY A 1033 -22.98 -20.21 -45.18
N SER A 1034 -22.17 -20.81 -44.32
CA SER A 1034 -22.51 -21.20 -42.96
C SER A 1034 -21.25 -21.28 -42.09
N VAL A 1035 -21.44 -21.31 -40.77
CA VAL A 1035 -20.38 -21.46 -39.77
C VAL A 1035 -19.67 -22.83 -39.79
N GLU A 1036 -20.16 -23.76 -40.61
CA GLU A 1036 -19.56 -25.08 -40.81
C GLU A 1036 -18.68 -25.16 -42.08
N LYS A 1037 -18.73 -24.13 -42.93
CA LYS A 1037 -18.00 -24.13 -44.21
C LYS A 1037 -16.74 -23.29 -44.11
N TYR A 1038 -15.64 -23.91 -43.74
CA TYR A 1038 -14.34 -23.23 -43.66
C TYR A 1038 -13.72 -23.00 -45.03
N LYS A 1039 -13.12 -21.82 -45.22
CA LYS A 1039 -12.34 -21.45 -46.39
C LYS A 1039 -11.06 -20.75 -45.95
N THR A 1040 -10.02 -20.88 -46.75
CA THR A 1040 -8.78 -20.13 -46.54
C THR A 1040 -8.85 -18.79 -47.24
N PHE A 1041 -8.64 -17.72 -46.47
CA PHE A 1041 -8.48 -16.36 -46.92
C PHE A 1041 -7.00 -16.01 -46.87
N SER A 1042 -6.53 -15.21 -47.81
CA SER A 1042 -5.11 -14.85 -47.87
C SER A 1042 -4.92 -13.39 -48.23
N THR A 1043 -3.82 -12.83 -47.77
CA THR A 1043 -3.37 -11.49 -48.13
C THR A 1043 -1.86 -11.45 -48.34
N LYS A 1044 -1.39 -10.48 -49.12
CA LYS A 1044 0.04 -10.20 -49.21
C LYS A 1044 0.47 -9.47 -47.96
N THR A 1045 1.68 -9.75 -47.49
CA THR A 1045 2.27 -9.01 -46.38
C THR A 1045 3.28 -7.99 -46.90
N SER A 1046 3.46 -6.89 -46.18
CA SER A 1046 4.63 -6.02 -46.35
C SER A 1046 5.90 -6.76 -45.91
N ASP A 1047 7.07 -6.19 -46.20
CA ASP A 1047 8.38 -6.78 -45.86
C ASP A 1047 8.63 -6.70 -44.34
N VAL A 1048 8.09 -7.67 -43.59
CA VAL A 1048 8.30 -7.86 -42.15
C VAL A 1048 9.37 -8.94 -41.93
N ARG A 1049 10.37 -8.68 -41.09
CA ARG A 1049 11.56 -9.54 -40.87
C ARG A 1049 11.96 -9.53 -39.40
N GLY A 1050 12.62 -10.59 -38.97
CA GLY A 1050 13.06 -10.74 -37.58
C GLY A 1050 11.90 -11.05 -36.62
N VAL A 1051 12.12 -10.82 -35.34
CA VAL A 1051 11.19 -11.21 -34.26
C VAL A 1051 10.30 -10.04 -33.87
N HIS A 1052 8.98 -10.26 -33.90
CA HIS A 1052 7.97 -9.26 -33.56
C HIS A 1052 6.82 -9.86 -32.76
N ASP A 1053 6.17 -9.07 -31.92
CA ASP A 1053 4.84 -9.43 -31.42
C ASP A 1053 3.83 -9.26 -32.56
N LEU A 1054 2.96 -10.24 -32.79
CA LEU A 1054 1.97 -10.23 -33.87
C LEU A 1054 0.57 -10.04 -33.31
N TYR A 1055 -0.19 -9.13 -33.92
CA TYR A 1055 -1.57 -8.80 -33.58
C TYR A 1055 -2.48 -9.08 -34.78
N LEU A 1056 -3.55 -9.84 -34.56
CA LEU A 1056 -4.64 -10.06 -35.52
C LEU A 1056 -5.84 -9.24 -35.02
N CYS A 1057 -5.98 -8.01 -35.52
CA CYS A 1057 -7.01 -7.07 -35.08
C CYS A 1057 -8.29 -7.20 -35.91
N PHE A 1058 -9.44 -7.30 -35.24
CA PHE A 1058 -10.73 -7.52 -35.86
C PHE A 1058 -11.52 -6.21 -36.01
N SER A 1059 -12.12 -6.04 -37.19
CA SER A 1059 -12.96 -4.88 -37.51
C SER A 1059 -13.97 -5.23 -38.60
N ASN A 1060 -14.99 -4.38 -38.78
CA ASN A 1060 -16.07 -4.58 -39.73
C ASN A 1060 -16.77 -5.94 -39.54
N THR A 1061 -16.91 -6.41 -38.29
CA THR A 1061 -17.53 -7.68 -38.00
C THR A 1061 -19.04 -7.58 -38.16
N ASN A 1062 -19.60 -8.41 -39.04
CA ASN A 1062 -21.03 -8.63 -39.13
C ASN A 1062 -21.31 -10.12 -39.32
N GLY A 1063 -22.15 -10.69 -38.45
CA GLY A 1063 -22.43 -12.12 -38.40
C GLY A 1063 -21.40 -12.94 -37.61
N ASP A 1064 -21.72 -14.22 -37.39
CA ASP A 1064 -20.86 -15.19 -36.69
C ASP A 1064 -19.67 -15.55 -37.60
N THR A 1065 -18.46 -15.24 -37.13
CA THR A 1065 -17.17 -15.58 -37.73
C THR A 1065 -16.40 -16.51 -36.81
N ARG A 1066 -15.85 -17.59 -37.38
CA ARG A 1066 -15.10 -18.63 -36.68
C ARG A 1066 -13.74 -18.82 -37.30
N LEU A 1067 -12.68 -18.72 -36.52
CA LEU A 1067 -11.28 -18.86 -36.96
C LEU A 1067 -10.73 -20.22 -36.51
N ASP A 1068 -10.09 -20.93 -37.42
CA ASP A 1068 -9.53 -22.28 -37.19
C ASP A 1068 -8.01 -22.21 -37.00
N TRP A 1069 -7.27 -21.79 -38.03
CA TRP A 1069 -5.80 -21.66 -37.97
C TRP A 1069 -5.28 -20.67 -39.00
N TRP A 1070 -4.02 -20.28 -38.87
CA TRP A 1070 -3.32 -19.41 -39.81
C TRP A 1070 -1.86 -19.83 -40.04
N THR A 1071 -1.25 -19.27 -41.09
CA THR A 1071 0.17 -19.48 -41.42
C THR A 1071 0.71 -18.35 -42.32
N PHE A 1072 2.01 -18.10 -42.25
CA PHE A 1072 2.73 -17.26 -43.20
C PHE A 1072 3.50 -18.10 -44.22
N ASN A 1073 3.80 -17.52 -45.39
CA ASN A 1073 4.66 -18.12 -46.41
C ASN A 1073 5.73 -17.13 -46.88
N ASN A 1074 6.89 -17.68 -47.21
CA ASN A 1074 8.07 -16.98 -47.73
C ASN A 1074 8.07 -16.74 -49.24
#